data_AF-A0A843BJ43-F1
#
_entry.id   AF-A0A843BJ43-F1
#
_cell.length_a   1.000
_cell.length_b   1.000
_cell.length_c   1.000
_cell.angle_alpha   90.00
_cell.angle_beta   90.00
_cell.angle_gamma   90.00
#
_symmetry.space_group_name_H-M   'P 1'
#
loop_
_entity.id
_entity.type
_entity.pdbx_description
1 polymer ?
#
loop_
_entity_poly.entity_id
_entity_poly.type
_entity_poly.pdbx_seq_one_letter_code
_entity_poly.pdbx_strand_id
1 'polypeptide(L)'
;MPVYASAQSPDRITILDTFGNYDYGEPLFIYGQIANISDDLFLIMQIINPQGDLCQIQQLVPLQNGVFITDVIPLEGRICGLDGKYEIKLFYGDYTKSATFSVSSDRYVEPDDSEMIFLAQDLVFNHATLISETFDIPSPISNQTSTSLSELESVYVELWDEFFVDELLFEINPLIRPAVSSMLDSVQQLLDDDEVSFEIAKSIDKTIFAAIFYYDIDDKTKAIDLLSDASVDIRNVNPEKTVTQRTPSFDELEETLLNLMKKSDTIMSKAVKEEIGFIFARGTAPLYSDELTDLVDILSKSRYLDIVSRKQSDLYRLINNDWDRLKPSFEEKGSVVELLESHTRVSELHQAAILLRELAGVERFVSSDSEENDELVDLIKSDWDALESDLSLASSVENILESESEINQMVQIIEISSRISKSVEILKTTDIDSVMVSEWQSLLDKVQSAQSSEEILVIVTDFDTTMTDLREKRNPLVVLEFEYKAMKEKAELQADYQNLFLIDNALKIIKTAKQMESGNPSISRIDRIEVLLTWTSETAPKIQNDLDSYDKDAFKIRASDILQRAKSIENLVELSLTKNRFLPNYIEFTETFNEKIDAVRDLVIKNDLEQADELVRDLFDEWTLVSQAYVDDPYGSDVGYTVDEIKRIELRKKLDTFSNAVSTFYNNEFSKHVDEYNEMKNEAYESIEIANFVDAELKILEIGDYLSEHLALKSDSIIYEISYDSEKDIWIIQGATEKSVFDRRENLYVTVYNMDGSTHSNLEFTDTKQGNFFTQWVAPADPGLYVVMLQYKNFKATQIVHIEEDFGYDYSTSDLNLVELAREFEELQSFGETFGGERLDDNPRFASVINQIKANLVEKDTKNVNDKLDDLKNLIERYLPVRSRAAVVETQYENDKLVISGAVQKTIAFREDLFVDIFNQRGDLVESIALKDNSSGLFSEMLSKPFDSGVYVAQLQYHDVTVTDFFNVR
;
A
#
# COMPACT_ATOMS: atom_id res chain seq x y z
N MET A 1 -57.01 0.57 28.51
CA MET A 1 -56.80 1.89 27.86
C MET A 1 -56.14 2.81 28.87
N PRO A 2 -55.19 3.68 28.50
CA PRO A 2 -54.43 3.84 27.23
C PRO A 2 -52.93 3.44 27.41
N VAL A 3 -52.05 3.14 26.43
CA VAL A 3 -51.66 3.61 25.07
C VAL A 3 -50.82 4.90 25.05
N TYR A 4 -49.75 4.84 24.23
CA TYR A 4 -48.72 5.82 23.79
C TYR A 4 -47.38 5.75 24.56
N ALA A 5 -46.20 5.67 23.93
CA ALA A 5 -45.80 5.51 22.53
C ALA A 5 -44.32 5.08 22.51
N SER A 6 -43.99 4.02 21.77
CA SER A 6 -42.63 3.64 21.40
C SER A 6 -42.12 4.59 20.33
N ALA A 7 -41.21 5.49 20.68
CA ALA A 7 -40.40 6.20 19.69
C ALA A 7 -39.45 5.18 19.06
N GLN A 8 -39.66 4.93 17.77
CA GLN A 8 -38.81 4.09 16.93
C GLN A 8 -37.41 4.69 16.91
N SER A 9 -36.43 3.97 17.47
CA SER A 9 -35.05 4.09 17.02
C SER A 9 -35.04 3.80 15.51
N PRO A 10 -34.39 4.63 14.67
CA PRO A 10 -34.26 4.29 13.25
C PRO A 10 -33.56 2.93 13.18
N ASP A 11 -34.20 1.97 12.50
CA ASP A 11 -33.67 0.62 12.31
C ASP A 11 -32.28 0.73 11.67
N ARG A 12 -31.22 0.59 12.49
CA ARG A 12 -29.84 0.66 11.99
C ARG A 12 -29.49 -0.51 11.06
N ILE A 13 -30.25 -1.61 11.14
CA ILE A 13 -30.21 -2.73 10.20
C ILE A 13 -31.57 -2.76 9.50
N THR A 14 -31.59 -2.45 8.21
CA THR A 14 -32.77 -2.54 7.36
C THR A 14 -32.66 -3.78 6.49
N ILE A 15 -33.65 -4.67 6.55
CA ILE A 15 -33.77 -5.78 5.60
C ILE A 15 -34.62 -5.27 4.44
N LEU A 16 -34.04 -5.28 3.25
CA LEU A 16 -34.69 -4.82 2.01
C LEU A 16 -35.30 -5.98 1.23
N ASP A 17 -35.10 -7.22 1.70
CA ASP A 17 -35.72 -8.42 1.18
C ASP A 17 -37.23 -8.48 1.48
N THR A 18 -38.00 -9.04 0.54
CA THR A 18 -39.43 -9.31 0.72
C THR A 18 -39.64 -10.78 1.06
N PHE A 19 -39.68 -11.08 2.36
CA PHE A 19 -39.93 -12.43 2.86
C PHE A 19 -41.30 -12.96 2.42
N GLY A 20 -41.28 -13.94 1.51
CA GLY A 20 -42.45 -14.66 1.01
C GLY A 20 -42.66 -16.03 1.68
N ASN A 21 -43.44 -16.87 1.00
CA ASN A 21 -43.50 -18.29 1.29
C ASN A 21 -42.53 -19.00 0.34
N TYR A 22 -41.67 -19.85 0.90
CA TYR A 22 -40.68 -20.64 0.17
C TYR A 22 -41.08 -22.11 0.18
N ASP A 23 -40.73 -22.83 -0.87
CA ASP A 23 -40.92 -24.28 -0.94
C ASP A 23 -39.71 -25.04 -0.35
N TYR A 24 -39.92 -26.30 0.04
CA TYR A 24 -38.86 -27.18 0.50
C TYR A 24 -37.77 -27.30 -0.57
N GLY A 25 -36.55 -26.91 -0.22
CA GLY A 25 -35.39 -26.91 -1.10
C GLY A 25 -35.24 -25.68 -2.00
N GLU A 26 -36.10 -24.66 -1.87
CA GLU A 26 -35.93 -23.40 -2.59
C GLU A 26 -34.75 -22.59 -1.99
N PRO A 27 -33.87 -21.98 -2.81
CA PRO A 27 -32.77 -21.16 -2.32
C PRO A 27 -33.26 -19.81 -1.80
N LEU A 28 -32.77 -19.42 -0.62
CA LEU A 28 -33.04 -18.14 0.02
C LEU A 28 -31.76 -17.28 0.05
N PHE A 29 -31.91 -15.97 -0.07
CA PHE A 29 -30.88 -14.99 0.28
C PHE A 29 -31.53 -13.83 1.04
N ILE A 30 -30.74 -13.09 1.80
CA ILE A 30 -31.18 -11.93 2.57
C ILE A 30 -30.32 -10.75 2.12
N TYR A 31 -30.99 -9.70 1.70
CA TYR A 31 -30.38 -8.45 1.29
C TYR A 31 -30.82 -7.30 2.21
N GLY A 32 -29.90 -6.41 2.56
CA GLY A 32 -30.20 -5.30 3.44
C GLY A 32 -29.11 -4.24 3.51
N GLN A 33 -29.31 -3.27 4.40
CA GLN A 33 -28.42 -2.13 4.59
C GLN A 33 -28.23 -1.83 6.08
N ILE A 34 -27.02 -1.43 6.44
CA ILE A 34 -26.61 -0.98 7.77
C ILE A 34 -26.30 0.52 7.70
N ALA A 35 -26.98 1.32 8.52
CA ALA A 35 -26.91 2.78 8.40
C ALA A 35 -25.58 3.39 8.89
N ASN A 36 -24.88 2.73 9.81
CA ASN A 36 -23.59 3.18 10.36
C ASN A 36 -22.67 1.96 10.50
N ILE A 37 -21.67 1.86 9.63
CA ILE A 37 -20.67 0.79 9.66
C ILE A 37 -19.51 1.20 10.56
N SER A 38 -18.97 0.19 11.24
CA SER A 38 -17.69 0.20 11.94
C SER A 38 -16.84 -0.90 11.34
N ASP A 39 -15.59 -0.60 11.00
CA ASP A 39 -14.70 -1.52 10.28
C ASP A 39 -14.43 -2.82 11.09
N ASP A 40 -14.43 -2.74 12.42
CA ASP A 40 -14.16 -3.89 13.31
C ASP A 40 -15.36 -4.82 13.59
N LEU A 41 -16.54 -4.60 12.98
CA LEU A 41 -17.76 -5.34 13.32
C LEU A 41 -18.30 -6.18 12.16
N PHE A 42 -18.65 -7.43 12.45
CA PHE A 42 -19.31 -8.33 11.51
C PHE A 42 -20.83 -8.33 11.71
N LEU A 43 -21.55 -8.47 10.60
CA LEU A 43 -22.96 -8.79 10.62
C LEU A 43 -23.13 -10.30 10.76
N ILE A 44 -23.68 -10.75 11.89
CA ILE A 44 -24.00 -12.16 12.11
C ILE A 44 -25.46 -12.39 11.77
N MET A 45 -25.74 -13.31 10.86
CA MET A 45 -27.09 -13.75 10.50
C MET A 45 -27.34 -15.14 11.06
N GLN A 46 -28.50 -15.35 11.69
CA GLN A 46 -28.97 -16.63 12.20
C GLN A 46 -30.37 -16.92 11.67
N ILE A 47 -30.63 -18.17 11.30
CA ILE A 47 -31.97 -18.67 10.97
C ILE A 47 -32.37 -19.72 11.98
N ILE A 48 -33.52 -19.53 12.61
CA ILE A 48 -34.11 -20.42 13.60
C ILE A 48 -35.36 -21.06 12.98
N ASN A 49 -35.44 -22.37 13.08
CA ASN A 49 -36.55 -23.15 12.53
C ASN A 49 -37.81 -23.06 13.42
N PRO A 50 -38.96 -23.59 12.99
CA PRO A 50 -40.21 -23.54 13.74
C PRO A 50 -40.18 -24.29 15.09
N GLN A 51 -39.17 -25.15 15.30
CA GLN A 51 -38.97 -25.92 16.54
C GLN A 51 -38.04 -25.18 17.53
N GLY A 52 -37.44 -24.07 17.12
CA GLY A 52 -36.49 -23.29 17.92
C GLY A 52 -35.03 -23.70 17.75
N ASP A 53 -34.71 -24.60 16.82
CA ASP A 53 -33.33 -25.00 16.53
C ASP A 53 -32.68 -24.01 15.54
N LEU A 54 -31.38 -23.75 15.73
CA LEU A 54 -30.57 -23.00 14.76
C LEU A 54 -30.39 -23.84 13.49
N CYS A 55 -30.94 -23.33 12.39
CA CYS A 55 -30.83 -23.90 11.05
C CYS A 55 -29.54 -23.45 10.35
N GLN A 56 -29.29 -22.13 10.27
CA GLN A 56 -28.14 -21.58 9.56
C GLN A 56 -27.54 -20.40 10.34
N ILE A 57 -26.22 -20.22 10.23
CA ILE A 57 -25.52 -19.03 10.69
C ILE A 57 -24.53 -18.57 9.62
N GLN A 58 -24.47 -17.28 9.33
CA GLN A 58 -23.46 -16.67 8.46
C GLN A 58 -22.87 -15.44 9.15
N GLN A 59 -21.61 -15.16 8.86
CA GLN A 59 -20.91 -13.95 9.25
C GLN A 59 -20.58 -13.18 7.98
N LEU A 60 -21.05 -11.95 7.89
CA LEU A 60 -20.96 -11.09 6.71
C LEU A 60 -20.23 -9.80 7.06
N VAL A 61 -19.53 -9.25 6.06
CA VAL A 61 -18.95 -7.91 6.14
C VAL A 61 -19.73 -7.03 5.17
N PRO A 62 -20.41 -5.96 5.65
CA PRO A 62 -21.13 -5.05 4.79
C PRO A 62 -20.17 -4.22 3.91
N LEU A 63 -20.63 -3.78 2.74
CA LEU A 63 -19.97 -2.76 1.90
C LEU A 63 -19.91 -1.42 2.64
N GLN A 64 -18.97 -0.53 2.31
CA GLN A 64 -18.78 0.76 3.01
C GLN A 64 -20.05 1.64 3.08
N ASN A 65 -20.99 1.50 2.13
CA ASN A 65 -22.26 2.22 2.10
C ASN A 65 -23.39 1.58 2.92
N GLY A 66 -23.11 0.51 3.66
CA GLY A 66 -24.08 -0.19 4.52
C GLY A 66 -24.54 -1.52 3.97
N VAL A 67 -24.39 -1.73 2.66
CA VAL A 67 -25.11 -2.79 1.95
C VAL A 67 -24.53 -4.16 2.27
N PHE A 68 -25.38 -5.17 2.46
CA PHE A 68 -24.96 -6.56 2.62
C PHE A 68 -25.89 -7.52 1.87
N ILE A 69 -25.32 -8.65 1.47
CA ILE A 69 -26.03 -9.79 0.91
C ILE A 69 -25.52 -11.07 1.58
N THR A 70 -26.42 -12.00 1.91
CA THR A 70 -26.04 -13.34 2.37
C THR A 70 -25.68 -14.24 1.19
N ASP A 71 -24.86 -15.24 1.46
CA ASP A 71 -24.69 -16.38 0.57
C ASP A 71 -25.98 -17.20 0.47
N VAL A 72 -26.09 -18.05 -0.58
CA VAL A 72 -27.22 -18.97 -0.76
C VAL A 72 -27.50 -19.78 0.50
N ILE A 73 -28.77 -19.75 0.94
CA ILE A 73 -29.28 -20.50 2.08
C ILE A 73 -30.18 -21.62 1.55
N PRO A 74 -29.74 -22.89 1.58
CA PRO A 74 -30.57 -24.01 1.14
C PRO A 74 -31.61 -24.39 2.21
N LEU A 75 -32.90 -24.27 1.88
CA LEU A 75 -34.03 -24.61 2.78
C LEU A 75 -34.39 -26.10 2.72
N GLU A 76 -33.39 -26.98 2.89
CA GLU A 76 -33.56 -28.43 2.81
C GLU A 76 -32.95 -29.19 4.00
N GLY A 77 -33.26 -30.48 4.10
CA GLY A 77 -32.72 -31.35 5.14
C GLY A 77 -33.50 -31.33 6.45
N ARG A 78 -32.97 -32.03 7.46
CA ARG A 78 -33.72 -32.38 8.69
C ARG A 78 -33.97 -31.20 9.65
N ILE A 79 -33.18 -30.14 9.53
CA ILE A 79 -33.22 -28.99 10.44
C ILE A 79 -33.74 -27.74 9.71
N CYS A 80 -33.32 -27.53 8.45
CA CYS A 80 -33.65 -26.35 7.64
C CYS A 80 -34.85 -26.54 6.69
N GLY A 81 -35.30 -27.76 6.40
CA GLY A 81 -36.45 -28.04 5.52
C GLY A 81 -37.71 -28.49 6.26
N LEU A 82 -38.02 -27.91 7.42
CA LEU A 82 -39.27 -28.16 8.15
C LEU A 82 -40.38 -27.24 7.66
N ASP A 83 -41.60 -27.78 7.52
CA ASP A 83 -42.77 -26.94 7.24
C ASP A 83 -43.08 -26.04 8.45
N GLY A 84 -43.26 -24.74 8.20
CA GLY A 84 -43.64 -23.77 9.22
C GLY A 84 -42.93 -22.43 9.11
N LYS A 85 -43.05 -21.64 10.18
CA LYS A 85 -42.55 -20.27 10.24
C LYS A 85 -41.14 -20.21 10.84
N TYR A 86 -40.22 -19.62 10.09
CA TYR A 86 -38.81 -19.43 10.47
C TYR A 86 -38.59 -18.02 10.99
N GLU A 87 -37.58 -17.86 11.84
CA GLU A 87 -37.13 -16.58 12.38
C GLU A 87 -35.68 -16.32 11.94
N ILE A 88 -35.45 -15.20 11.26
CA ILE A 88 -34.14 -14.68 10.93
C ILE A 88 -33.75 -13.68 12.01
N LYS A 89 -32.52 -13.75 12.52
CA LYS A 89 -31.93 -12.78 13.45
C LYS A 89 -30.62 -12.27 12.87
N LEU A 90 -30.52 -10.97 12.72
CA LEU A 90 -29.31 -10.25 12.33
C LEU A 90 -28.75 -9.53 13.55
N PHE A 91 -27.44 -9.61 13.74
CA PHE A 91 -26.70 -8.98 14.82
C PHE A 91 -25.55 -8.17 14.24
N TYR A 92 -25.42 -6.90 14.63
CA TYR A 92 -24.31 -6.04 14.24
C TYR A 92 -23.92 -5.15 15.42
N GLY A 93 -22.81 -5.47 16.09
CA GLY A 93 -22.53 -4.93 17.43
C GLY A 93 -23.68 -5.25 18.40
N ASP A 94 -24.21 -4.23 19.08
CA ASP A 94 -25.36 -4.37 19.98
C ASP A 94 -26.73 -4.34 19.27
N TYR A 95 -26.74 -4.08 17.95
CA TYR A 95 -27.97 -3.95 17.20
C TYR A 95 -28.47 -5.32 16.75
N THR A 96 -29.77 -5.54 16.94
CA THR A 96 -30.43 -6.76 16.49
C THR A 96 -31.65 -6.45 15.66
N LYS A 97 -31.86 -7.23 14.59
CA LYS A 97 -33.07 -7.17 13.76
C LYS A 97 -33.57 -8.58 13.56
N SER A 98 -34.89 -8.74 13.57
CA SER A 98 -35.50 -10.03 13.29
C SER A 98 -36.59 -9.92 12.25
N ALA A 99 -36.68 -10.93 11.40
CA ALA A 99 -37.70 -11.07 10.39
C ALA A 99 -38.16 -12.53 10.32
N THR A 100 -39.26 -12.79 9.63
CA THR A 100 -39.82 -14.14 9.57
C THR A 100 -40.33 -14.45 8.17
N PHE A 101 -40.09 -15.68 7.72
CA PHE A 101 -40.62 -16.24 6.48
C PHE A 101 -41.27 -17.60 6.76
N SER A 102 -42.00 -18.17 5.80
CA SER A 102 -42.59 -19.50 5.95
C SER A 102 -42.05 -20.45 4.90
N VAL A 103 -41.79 -21.69 5.29
CA VAL A 103 -41.42 -22.78 4.38
C VAL A 103 -42.57 -23.76 4.30
N SER A 104 -42.94 -24.12 3.08
CA SER A 104 -44.01 -25.07 2.76
C SER A 104 -43.45 -26.50 2.62
N SER A 105 -44.31 -27.50 2.79
CA SER A 105 -43.97 -28.89 2.48
C SER A 105 -43.90 -29.23 0.98
N ASP A 106 -44.29 -28.31 0.10
CA ASP A 106 -44.20 -28.50 -1.35
C ASP A 106 -42.72 -28.44 -1.77
N ARG A 107 -42.34 -29.23 -2.79
CA ARG A 107 -40.94 -29.38 -3.17
C ARG A 107 -40.61 -28.45 -4.33
N TYR A 108 -39.63 -27.59 -4.13
CA TYR A 108 -39.02 -26.82 -5.23
C TYR A 108 -38.30 -27.77 -6.18
N VAL A 109 -38.52 -27.58 -7.48
CA VAL A 109 -37.86 -28.33 -8.54
C VAL A 109 -37.19 -27.31 -9.43
N GLU A 110 -35.87 -27.28 -9.37
CA GLU A 110 -35.05 -26.45 -10.25
C GLU A 110 -35.29 -26.87 -11.72
N PRO A 111 -35.37 -25.93 -12.66
CA PRO A 111 -35.66 -26.24 -14.06
C PRO A 111 -34.58 -27.16 -14.63
N ASP A 112 -34.93 -28.00 -15.61
CA ASP A 112 -33.91 -28.77 -16.33
C ASP A 112 -33.19 -27.90 -17.38
N ASP A 113 -32.02 -28.34 -17.85
CA ASP A 113 -31.21 -27.60 -18.83
C ASP A 113 -32.00 -27.21 -20.10
N SER A 114 -32.98 -28.02 -20.52
CA SER A 114 -33.78 -27.74 -21.71
C SER A 114 -34.84 -26.66 -21.46
N GLU A 115 -35.41 -26.65 -20.27
CA GLU A 115 -36.33 -25.62 -19.79
C GLU A 115 -35.61 -24.28 -19.58
N MET A 116 -34.42 -24.30 -18.97
CA MET A 116 -33.57 -23.10 -18.82
C MET A 116 -33.21 -22.46 -20.17
N ILE A 117 -32.82 -23.27 -21.17
CA ILE A 117 -32.51 -22.75 -22.52
C ILE A 117 -33.75 -22.10 -23.15
N PHE A 118 -34.94 -22.69 -22.96
CA PHE A 118 -36.18 -22.10 -23.48
C PHE A 118 -36.50 -20.77 -22.80
N LEU A 119 -36.39 -20.70 -21.48
CA LEU A 119 -36.58 -19.46 -20.71
C LEU A 119 -35.55 -18.40 -21.11
N ALA A 120 -34.28 -18.77 -21.27
CA ALA A 120 -33.21 -17.87 -21.73
C ALA A 120 -33.47 -17.29 -23.12
N GLN A 121 -33.99 -18.10 -24.05
CA GLN A 121 -34.34 -17.63 -25.39
C GLN A 121 -35.48 -16.60 -25.36
N ASP A 122 -36.51 -16.84 -24.55
CA ASP A 122 -37.62 -15.91 -24.39
C ASP A 122 -37.17 -14.62 -23.71
N LEU A 123 -36.34 -14.74 -22.66
CA LEU A 123 -35.76 -13.61 -21.93
C LEU A 123 -34.95 -12.69 -22.85
N VAL A 124 -34.00 -13.24 -23.62
CA VAL A 124 -33.18 -12.47 -24.57
C VAL A 124 -34.05 -11.81 -25.64
N PHE A 125 -35.05 -12.52 -26.17
CA PHE A 125 -35.95 -11.98 -27.18
C PHE A 125 -36.80 -10.82 -26.65
N ASN A 126 -37.38 -10.99 -25.46
CA ASN A 126 -38.20 -9.97 -24.81
C ASN A 126 -37.36 -8.75 -24.46
N HIS A 127 -36.14 -8.95 -23.93
CA HIS A 127 -35.25 -7.85 -23.57
C HIS A 127 -34.75 -7.08 -24.80
N ALA A 128 -34.38 -7.75 -25.89
CA ALA A 128 -34.02 -7.09 -27.14
C ALA A 128 -35.19 -6.32 -27.78
N THR A 129 -36.42 -6.83 -27.63
CA THR A 129 -37.64 -6.13 -28.07
C THR A 129 -37.87 -4.87 -27.26
N LEU A 130 -37.72 -4.96 -25.93
CA LEU A 130 -37.80 -3.82 -25.03
C LEU A 130 -36.78 -2.73 -25.39
N ILE A 131 -35.51 -3.09 -25.61
CA ILE A 131 -34.48 -2.15 -26.06
C ILE A 131 -34.84 -1.49 -27.39
N SER A 132 -35.31 -2.29 -28.36
CA SER A 132 -35.76 -1.78 -29.66
C SER A 132 -36.87 -0.73 -29.52
N GLU A 133 -37.82 -0.96 -28.61
CA GLU A 133 -38.92 -0.02 -28.32
C GLU A 133 -38.46 1.22 -27.54
N THR A 134 -37.60 1.06 -26.53
CA THR A 134 -37.12 2.15 -25.68
C THR A 134 -36.20 3.11 -26.43
N PHE A 135 -35.32 2.60 -27.30
CA PHE A 135 -34.32 3.41 -28.02
C PHE A 135 -34.70 3.72 -29.48
N ASP A 136 -35.86 3.27 -29.97
CA ASP A 136 -36.33 3.41 -31.37
C ASP A 136 -35.30 2.91 -32.41
N ILE A 137 -34.67 1.76 -32.11
CA ILE A 137 -33.67 1.11 -32.98
C ILE A 137 -34.21 -0.20 -33.56
N PRO A 138 -33.70 -0.68 -34.72
CA PRO A 138 -33.95 -2.05 -35.16
C PRO A 138 -33.52 -3.06 -34.10
N SER A 139 -34.21 -4.21 -34.03
CA SER A 139 -33.90 -5.25 -33.03
C SER A 139 -32.39 -5.57 -33.04
N PRO A 140 -31.71 -5.45 -31.88
CA PRO A 140 -30.26 -5.60 -31.80
C PRO A 140 -29.78 -7.05 -31.97
N ILE A 141 -30.70 -8.02 -31.96
CA ILE A 141 -30.40 -9.44 -32.12
C ILE A 141 -30.80 -9.98 -33.51
N SER A 142 -30.02 -10.95 -34.01
CA SER A 142 -30.36 -11.71 -35.23
C SER A 142 -31.43 -12.77 -34.91
N ASN A 143 -32.31 -13.10 -35.86
CA ASN A 143 -33.36 -14.14 -35.76
C ASN A 143 -32.85 -15.58 -35.52
N GLN A 144 -31.55 -15.77 -35.27
CA GLN A 144 -30.97 -17.06 -34.91
C GLN A 144 -30.76 -17.10 -33.40
N THR A 145 -31.72 -17.70 -32.67
CA THR A 145 -31.55 -17.97 -31.23
C THR A 145 -30.56 -19.12 -31.05
N SER A 146 -29.50 -18.85 -30.30
CA SER A 146 -28.54 -19.88 -29.87
C SER A 146 -29.25 -20.96 -29.05
N THR A 147 -28.68 -22.17 -29.05
CA THR A 147 -29.11 -23.29 -28.20
C THR A 147 -28.17 -23.51 -27.02
N SER A 148 -27.15 -22.67 -26.86
CA SER A 148 -26.21 -22.72 -25.73
C SER A 148 -26.58 -21.67 -24.69
N LEU A 149 -26.69 -22.08 -23.43
CA LEU A 149 -27.00 -21.19 -22.31
C LEU A 149 -25.95 -20.08 -22.13
N SER A 150 -24.66 -20.41 -22.30
CA SER A 150 -23.56 -19.43 -22.17
C SER A 150 -23.54 -18.39 -23.29
N GLU A 151 -23.98 -18.76 -24.50
CA GLU A 151 -24.09 -17.81 -25.61
C GLU A 151 -25.28 -16.88 -25.41
N LEU A 152 -26.40 -17.40 -24.88
CA LEU A 152 -27.57 -16.59 -24.52
C LEU A 152 -27.27 -15.62 -23.36
N GLU A 153 -26.51 -16.08 -22.36
CA GLU A 153 -26.00 -15.23 -21.27
C GLU A 153 -25.14 -14.09 -21.85
N SER A 154 -24.14 -14.39 -22.69
CA SER A 154 -23.27 -13.37 -23.29
C SER A 154 -24.08 -12.33 -24.06
N VAL A 155 -25.03 -12.77 -24.89
CA VAL A 155 -25.89 -11.86 -25.65
C VAL A 155 -26.75 -11.01 -24.73
N TYR A 156 -27.31 -11.58 -23.67
CA TYR A 156 -28.11 -10.83 -22.69
C TYR A 156 -27.25 -9.77 -21.97
N VAL A 157 -26.08 -10.15 -21.49
CA VAL A 157 -25.15 -9.27 -20.77
C VAL A 157 -24.65 -8.16 -21.69
N GLU A 158 -24.32 -8.45 -22.95
CA GLU A 158 -23.93 -7.44 -23.95
C GLU A 158 -25.05 -6.42 -24.24
N LEU A 159 -26.30 -6.86 -24.27
CA LEU A 159 -27.45 -5.97 -24.45
C LEU A 159 -27.61 -5.00 -23.27
N TRP A 160 -27.45 -5.48 -22.04
CA TRP A 160 -27.42 -4.62 -20.86
C TRP A 160 -26.22 -3.66 -20.92
N ASP A 161 -25.03 -4.19 -21.17
CA ASP A 161 -23.76 -3.43 -21.23
C ASP A 161 -23.77 -2.27 -22.25
N GLU A 162 -24.46 -2.44 -23.38
CA GLU A 162 -24.54 -1.43 -24.45
C GLU A 162 -25.70 -0.44 -24.28
N PHE A 163 -26.83 -0.88 -23.71
CA PHE A 163 -28.10 -0.12 -23.69
C PHE A 163 -28.66 0.15 -22.28
N PHE A 164 -27.87 0.01 -21.23
CA PHE A 164 -28.33 0.22 -19.86
C PHE A 164 -28.87 1.64 -19.62
N VAL A 165 -30.07 1.71 -19.04
CA VAL A 165 -30.69 2.91 -18.44
C VAL A 165 -31.53 2.49 -17.23
N ASP A 166 -31.65 3.36 -16.22
CA ASP A 166 -32.38 3.08 -14.96
C ASP A 166 -33.82 2.59 -15.18
N GLU A 167 -34.47 3.00 -16.28
CA GLU A 167 -35.83 2.57 -16.62
C GLU A 167 -35.92 1.05 -16.84
N LEU A 168 -34.84 0.41 -17.30
CA LEU A 168 -34.79 -1.05 -17.51
C LEU A 168 -34.75 -1.81 -16.17
N LEU A 169 -34.30 -1.20 -15.07
CA LEU A 169 -34.31 -1.83 -13.74
C LEU A 169 -35.74 -2.15 -13.28
N PHE A 170 -36.76 -1.47 -13.80
CA PHE A 170 -38.16 -1.75 -13.49
C PHE A 170 -38.67 -3.07 -14.08
N GLU A 171 -37.95 -3.66 -15.02
CA GLU A 171 -38.30 -4.94 -15.66
C GLU A 171 -37.68 -6.14 -14.95
N ILE A 172 -36.68 -5.92 -14.08
CA ILE A 172 -36.03 -6.96 -13.26
C ILE A 172 -37.01 -7.48 -12.21
N ASN A 173 -36.94 -8.78 -11.91
CA ASN A 173 -37.76 -9.38 -10.85
C ASN A 173 -37.69 -8.55 -9.53
N PRO A 174 -38.84 -8.16 -8.95
CA PRO A 174 -38.88 -7.33 -7.74
C PRO A 174 -38.10 -7.89 -6.54
N LEU A 175 -37.87 -9.21 -6.48
CA LEU A 175 -37.12 -9.86 -5.41
C LEU A 175 -35.62 -9.59 -5.47
N ILE A 176 -35.03 -9.54 -6.68
CA ILE A 176 -33.58 -9.33 -6.87
C ILE A 176 -33.24 -7.86 -7.18
N ARG A 177 -34.21 -7.09 -7.67
CA ARG A 177 -34.04 -5.68 -8.08
C ARG A 177 -33.38 -4.78 -7.04
N PRO A 178 -33.73 -4.81 -5.73
CA PRO A 178 -33.09 -3.95 -4.74
C PRO A 178 -31.60 -4.22 -4.59
N ALA A 179 -31.19 -5.50 -4.68
CA ALA A 179 -29.78 -5.89 -4.61
C ALA A 179 -29.02 -5.42 -5.86
N VAL A 180 -29.59 -5.67 -7.05
CA VAL A 180 -29.00 -5.25 -8.32
C VAL A 180 -28.83 -3.73 -8.40
N SER A 181 -29.90 -2.96 -8.14
CA SER A 181 -29.86 -1.49 -8.22
C SER A 181 -28.77 -0.93 -7.32
N SER A 182 -28.72 -1.40 -6.07
CA SER A 182 -27.75 -0.87 -5.12
C SER A 182 -26.31 -1.26 -5.42
N MET A 183 -26.07 -2.44 -6.02
CA MET A 183 -24.73 -2.84 -6.45
C MET A 183 -24.27 -2.02 -7.65
N LEU A 184 -25.14 -1.78 -8.63
CA LEU A 184 -24.85 -0.88 -9.76
C LEU A 184 -24.60 0.55 -9.28
N ASP A 185 -25.40 1.05 -8.33
CA ASP A 185 -25.18 2.36 -7.69
C ASP A 185 -23.82 2.42 -6.98
N SER A 186 -23.41 1.34 -6.29
CA SER A 186 -22.09 1.24 -5.68
C SER A 186 -20.97 1.26 -6.72
N VAL A 187 -21.09 0.51 -7.82
CA VAL A 187 -20.09 0.50 -8.90
C VAL A 187 -19.98 1.88 -9.54
N GLN A 188 -21.11 2.53 -9.82
CA GLN A 188 -21.14 3.88 -10.38
C GLN A 188 -20.51 4.89 -9.43
N GLN A 189 -20.79 4.80 -8.12
CA GLN A 189 -20.17 5.67 -7.13
C GLN A 189 -18.65 5.49 -7.11
N LEU A 190 -18.15 4.26 -7.14
CA LEU A 190 -16.72 3.97 -7.20
C LEU A 190 -16.06 4.50 -8.49
N LEU A 191 -16.79 4.49 -9.60
CA LEU A 191 -16.33 5.07 -10.86
C LEU A 191 -16.30 6.61 -10.80
N ASP A 192 -17.33 7.22 -10.21
CA ASP A 192 -17.45 8.68 -10.05
C ASP A 192 -16.42 9.26 -9.07
N ASP A 193 -16.10 8.49 -8.02
CA ASP A 193 -15.09 8.83 -7.00
C ASP A 193 -13.65 8.53 -7.49
N ASP A 194 -13.47 8.14 -8.76
CA ASP A 194 -12.19 7.74 -9.38
C ASP A 194 -11.50 6.57 -8.67
N GLU A 195 -12.23 5.79 -7.87
CA GLU A 195 -11.70 4.62 -7.17
C GLU A 195 -11.42 3.49 -8.16
N VAL A 196 -12.31 3.19 -9.11
CA VAL A 196 -12.11 2.14 -10.14
C VAL A 196 -11.95 2.72 -11.56
N SER A 197 -11.26 2.00 -12.45
CA SER A 197 -11.26 2.33 -13.87
C SER A 197 -12.60 1.99 -14.54
N PHE A 198 -12.87 2.64 -15.68
CA PHE A 198 -14.07 2.34 -16.48
C PHE A 198 -14.16 0.87 -16.89
N GLU A 199 -13.04 0.24 -17.23
CA GLU A 199 -13.00 -1.16 -17.64
C GLU A 199 -13.32 -2.12 -16.48
N ILE A 200 -12.86 -1.78 -15.27
CA ILE A 200 -13.10 -2.55 -14.05
C ILE A 200 -14.57 -2.42 -13.63
N ALA A 201 -15.11 -1.20 -13.59
CA ALA A 201 -16.53 -0.96 -13.29
C ALA A 201 -17.42 -1.80 -14.22
N LYS A 202 -17.11 -1.76 -15.52
CA LYS A 202 -17.81 -2.52 -16.55
C LYS A 202 -17.71 -4.04 -16.35
N SER A 203 -16.59 -4.55 -15.84
CA SER A 203 -16.44 -5.97 -15.51
C SER A 203 -17.37 -6.40 -14.38
N ILE A 204 -17.46 -5.59 -13.31
CA ILE A 204 -18.34 -5.86 -12.17
C ILE A 204 -19.81 -5.78 -12.60
N ASP A 205 -20.17 -4.77 -13.41
CA ASP A 205 -21.53 -4.62 -13.98
C ASP A 205 -21.95 -5.85 -14.78
N LYS A 206 -21.05 -6.43 -15.58
CA LYS A 206 -21.34 -7.65 -16.34
C LYS A 206 -21.64 -8.84 -15.43
N THR A 207 -20.96 -8.98 -14.30
CA THR A 207 -21.27 -10.02 -13.29
C THR A 207 -22.66 -9.80 -12.71
N ILE A 208 -23.03 -8.54 -12.43
CA ILE A 208 -24.37 -8.18 -11.95
C ILE A 208 -25.44 -8.51 -13.02
N PHE A 209 -25.20 -8.19 -14.29
CA PHE A 209 -26.12 -8.50 -15.39
C PHE A 209 -26.27 -10.00 -15.61
N ALA A 210 -25.19 -10.77 -15.47
CA ALA A 210 -25.24 -12.23 -15.52
C ALA A 210 -26.11 -12.79 -14.37
N ALA A 211 -26.04 -12.20 -13.18
CA ALA A 211 -26.90 -12.60 -12.07
C ALA A 211 -28.39 -12.39 -12.36
N ILE A 212 -28.77 -11.28 -13.03
CA ILE A 212 -30.15 -11.04 -13.48
C ILE A 212 -30.59 -12.16 -14.44
N PHE A 213 -29.74 -12.48 -15.42
CA PHE A 213 -30.02 -13.54 -16.40
C PHE A 213 -30.36 -14.86 -15.74
N TYR A 214 -29.52 -15.33 -14.81
CA TYR A 214 -29.73 -16.60 -14.12
C TYR A 214 -30.97 -16.59 -13.22
N TYR A 215 -31.29 -15.45 -12.61
CA TYR A 215 -32.48 -15.35 -11.76
C TYR A 215 -33.78 -15.45 -12.56
N ASP A 216 -33.84 -14.79 -13.72
CA ASP A 216 -35.04 -14.74 -14.55
C ASP A 216 -35.31 -16.05 -15.31
N ILE A 217 -34.30 -16.92 -15.46
CA ILE A 217 -34.46 -18.29 -15.95
C ILE A 217 -34.69 -19.33 -14.84
N ASP A 218 -34.90 -18.86 -13.60
CA ASP A 218 -35.14 -19.65 -12.37
C ASP A 218 -33.95 -20.50 -11.90
N ASP A 219 -32.72 -20.19 -12.32
CA ASP A 219 -31.48 -20.67 -11.68
C ASP A 219 -31.08 -19.70 -10.55
N LYS A 220 -31.91 -19.70 -9.51
CA LYS A 220 -31.80 -18.79 -8.36
C LYS A 220 -30.50 -18.99 -7.58
N THR A 221 -30.02 -20.24 -7.48
CA THR A 221 -28.78 -20.58 -6.78
C THR A 221 -27.60 -19.84 -7.40
N LYS A 222 -27.43 -19.95 -8.72
CA LYS A 222 -26.32 -19.32 -9.44
C LYS A 222 -26.42 -17.80 -9.44
N ALA A 223 -27.63 -17.26 -9.57
CA ALA A 223 -27.85 -15.81 -9.52
C ALA A 223 -27.41 -15.18 -8.19
N ILE A 224 -27.79 -15.79 -7.07
CA ILE A 224 -27.43 -15.31 -5.73
C ILE A 224 -25.92 -15.39 -5.51
N ASP A 225 -25.28 -16.47 -5.97
CA ASP A 225 -23.82 -16.60 -5.87
C ASP A 225 -23.09 -15.52 -6.68
N LEU A 226 -23.55 -15.22 -7.90
CA LEU A 226 -22.97 -14.15 -8.72
C LEU A 226 -23.13 -12.76 -8.07
N LEU A 227 -24.27 -12.47 -7.46
CA LEU A 227 -24.44 -11.21 -6.70
C LEU A 227 -23.56 -11.15 -5.45
N SER A 228 -23.43 -12.27 -4.74
CA SER A 228 -22.56 -12.34 -3.57
C SER A 228 -21.09 -12.14 -3.96
N ASP A 229 -20.67 -12.69 -5.11
CA ASP A 229 -19.33 -12.51 -5.67
C ASP A 229 -19.10 -11.05 -6.13
N ALA A 230 -20.06 -10.44 -6.83
CA ALA A 230 -20.01 -9.01 -7.19
C ALA A 230 -19.88 -8.10 -5.93
N SER A 231 -20.58 -8.44 -4.84
CA SER A 231 -20.44 -7.71 -3.56
C SER A 231 -19.03 -7.83 -2.97
N VAL A 232 -18.32 -8.95 -3.18
CA VAL A 232 -16.93 -9.09 -2.74
C VAL A 232 -16.00 -8.27 -3.61
N ASP A 233 -16.20 -8.28 -4.93
CA ASP A 233 -15.39 -7.51 -5.86
C ASP A 233 -15.50 -6.00 -5.57
N ILE A 234 -16.71 -5.50 -5.32
CA ILE A 234 -16.96 -4.10 -4.89
C ILE A 234 -16.24 -3.80 -3.57
N ARG A 235 -16.25 -4.73 -2.61
CA ARG A 235 -15.57 -4.53 -1.32
C ARG A 235 -14.06 -4.48 -1.46
N ASN A 236 -13.49 -5.32 -2.32
CA ASN A 236 -12.05 -5.42 -2.52
C ASN A 236 -11.46 -4.21 -3.28
N VAL A 237 -12.29 -3.25 -3.71
CA VAL A 237 -11.85 -1.97 -4.30
C VAL A 237 -11.09 -1.10 -3.29
N ASN A 238 -11.41 -1.21 -2.00
CA ASN A 238 -10.73 -0.48 -0.93
C ASN A 238 -10.46 -1.40 0.29
N PRO A 239 -9.52 -2.34 0.13
CA PRO A 239 -9.21 -3.38 1.11
C PRO A 239 -8.59 -2.78 2.39
N GLU A 240 -8.82 -3.43 3.53
CA GLU A 240 -8.24 -3.00 4.81
C GLU A 240 -6.71 -3.03 4.72
N LYS A 241 -6.09 -1.85 4.76
CA LYS A 241 -4.65 -1.75 5.01
C LYS A 241 -4.43 -2.33 6.39
N THR A 242 -3.65 -3.41 6.48
CA THR A 242 -3.19 -3.90 7.79
C THR A 242 -2.49 -2.73 8.47
N VAL A 243 -3.13 -2.15 9.49
CA VAL A 243 -2.49 -1.14 10.32
C VAL A 243 -1.36 -1.89 11.02
N THR A 244 -0.16 -1.69 10.52
CA THR A 244 1.02 -1.97 11.30
C THR A 244 0.93 -1.01 12.47
N GLN A 245 0.40 -1.48 13.61
CA GLN A 245 0.88 -0.95 14.88
C GLN A 245 2.39 -1.01 14.73
N ARG A 246 3.04 0.16 14.79
CA ARG A 246 4.50 0.23 14.75
C ARG A 246 4.96 -0.62 15.92
N THR A 247 5.31 -1.87 15.63
CA THR A 247 5.92 -2.79 16.59
C THR A 247 7.12 -2.02 17.14
N PRO A 248 7.18 -1.80 18.47
CA PRO A 248 8.29 -1.05 19.03
C PRO A 248 9.57 -1.71 18.52
N SER A 249 10.55 -0.89 18.13
CA SER A 249 11.78 -1.47 17.59
C SER A 249 12.40 -2.42 18.61
N PHE A 250 13.20 -3.37 18.14
CA PHE A 250 13.88 -4.31 19.04
C PHE A 250 14.61 -3.58 20.19
N ASP A 251 15.23 -2.43 19.89
CA ASP A 251 15.91 -1.58 20.88
C ASP A 251 14.91 -0.94 21.88
N GLU A 252 13.74 -0.49 21.41
CA GLU A 252 12.67 0.06 22.24
C GLU A 252 12.04 -1.03 23.15
N LEU A 253 11.84 -2.25 22.65
CA LEU A 253 11.35 -3.41 23.42
C LEU A 253 12.37 -3.84 24.48
N GLU A 254 13.64 -3.95 24.11
CA GLU A 254 14.72 -4.31 25.02
C GLU A 254 14.84 -3.27 26.15
N GLU A 255 14.90 -1.98 25.83
CA GLU A 255 15.01 -0.91 26.84
C GLU A 255 13.81 -0.89 27.79
N THR A 256 12.60 -1.00 27.23
CA THR A 256 11.35 -0.95 28.02
C THR A 256 11.23 -2.15 28.95
N LEU A 257 11.50 -3.36 28.47
CA LEU A 257 11.46 -4.58 29.28
C LEU A 257 12.58 -4.59 30.33
N LEU A 258 13.81 -4.20 29.98
CA LEU A 258 14.90 -4.07 30.96
C LEU A 258 14.56 -3.07 32.07
N ASN A 259 13.91 -1.96 31.74
CA ASN A 259 13.44 -0.97 32.70
C ASN A 259 12.32 -1.49 33.60
N LEU A 260 11.39 -2.29 33.06
CA LEU A 260 10.31 -2.92 33.83
C LEU A 260 10.82 -4.08 34.70
N MET A 261 11.83 -4.84 34.25
CA MET A 261 12.46 -5.95 34.98
C MET A 261 13.22 -5.50 36.23
N LYS A 262 13.85 -4.30 36.17
CA LYS A 262 14.66 -3.73 37.26
C LYS A 262 13.84 -3.10 38.39
N LYS A 263 12.53 -2.90 38.21
CA LYS A 263 11.65 -2.31 39.23
C LYS A 263 11.24 -3.36 40.25
N SER A 264 11.15 -2.96 41.53
CA SER A 264 10.84 -3.85 42.66
C SER A 264 9.42 -4.38 42.68
N ASP A 265 8.49 -3.69 42.03
CA ASP A 265 7.04 -3.92 42.13
C ASP A 265 6.47 -4.55 40.85
N THR A 266 7.30 -5.25 40.08
CA THR A 266 6.86 -5.93 38.85
C THR A 266 6.16 -7.25 39.18
N ILE A 267 5.08 -7.55 38.46
CA ILE A 267 4.36 -8.84 38.55
C ILE A 267 5.10 -10.00 37.85
N MET A 268 6.26 -9.74 37.21
CA MET A 268 7.05 -10.80 36.57
C MET A 268 7.71 -11.73 37.59
N SER A 269 7.45 -13.04 37.46
CA SER A 269 8.14 -14.07 38.24
C SER A 269 9.63 -14.16 37.90
N LYS A 270 10.41 -14.81 38.76
CA LYS A 270 11.85 -15.03 38.51
C LYS A 270 12.08 -15.86 37.23
N ALA A 271 11.23 -16.85 36.97
CA ALA A 271 11.33 -17.70 35.79
C ALA A 271 11.07 -16.91 34.49
N VAL A 272 10.06 -16.03 34.49
CA VAL A 272 9.75 -15.15 33.35
C VAL A 272 10.89 -14.16 33.09
N LYS A 273 11.51 -13.59 34.15
CA LYS A 273 12.68 -12.71 34.00
C LYS A 273 13.91 -13.45 33.42
N GLU A 274 14.09 -14.72 33.81
CA GLU A 274 15.17 -15.56 33.28
C GLU A 274 14.91 -15.96 31.82
N GLU A 275 13.65 -16.23 31.45
CA GLU A 275 13.23 -16.50 30.07
C GLU A 275 13.44 -15.28 29.17
N ILE A 276 13.00 -14.08 29.58
CA ILE A 276 13.24 -12.83 28.83
C ILE A 276 14.74 -12.55 28.70
N GLY A 277 15.49 -12.70 29.80
CA GLY A 277 16.94 -12.56 29.77
C GLY A 277 17.63 -13.57 28.83
N PHE A 278 17.09 -14.79 28.72
CA PHE A 278 17.56 -15.81 27.80
C PHE A 278 17.21 -15.49 26.34
N ILE A 279 16.00 -14.98 26.08
CA ILE A 279 15.51 -14.54 24.78
C ILE A 279 16.40 -13.43 24.21
N PHE A 280 16.72 -12.42 25.01
CA PHE A 280 17.63 -11.33 24.59
C PHE A 280 19.09 -11.78 24.50
N ALA A 281 19.60 -12.55 25.48
CA ALA A 281 21.00 -12.99 25.48
C ALA A 281 21.38 -13.94 24.33
N ARG A 282 20.40 -14.62 23.71
CA ARG A 282 20.61 -15.47 22.53
C ARG A 282 20.28 -14.80 21.21
N GLY A 283 19.83 -13.54 21.22
CA GLY A 283 19.38 -12.84 20.01
C GLY A 283 18.13 -13.46 19.38
N THR A 284 17.31 -14.16 20.17
CA THR A 284 16.09 -14.82 19.69
C THR A 284 14.84 -13.96 19.89
N ALA A 285 14.95 -12.75 20.45
CA ALA A 285 13.81 -11.85 20.68
C ALA A 285 12.98 -11.49 19.43
N PRO A 286 13.52 -11.44 18.19
CA PRO A 286 12.68 -11.24 17.01
C PRO A 286 11.66 -12.37 16.78
N LEU A 287 11.88 -13.55 17.34
CA LEU A 287 10.94 -14.69 17.27
C LEU A 287 9.80 -14.60 18.29
N TYR A 288 9.80 -13.59 19.17
CA TYR A 288 8.85 -13.41 20.28
C TYR A 288 8.30 -11.97 20.32
N SER A 289 8.32 -11.23 19.21
CA SER A 289 7.98 -9.79 19.20
C SER A 289 6.59 -9.48 19.72
N ASP A 290 5.63 -10.35 19.41
CA ASP A 290 4.22 -10.16 19.71
C ASP A 290 3.98 -10.45 21.20
N GLU A 291 4.55 -11.56 21.70
CA GLU A 291 4.50 -11.93 23.11
C GLU A 291 5.22 -10.91 24.01
N LEU A 292 6.30 -10.30 23.52
CA LEU A 292 7.03 -9.24 24.24
C LEU A 292 6.25 -7.93 24.26
N THR A 293 5.46 -7.63 23.21
CA THR A 293 4.62 -6.42 23.14
C THR A 293 3.41 -6.52 24.08
N ASP A 294 2.69 -7.65 24.05
CA ASP A 294 1.57 -7.90 24.95
C ASP A 294 2.00 -7.93 26.42
N LEU A 295 3.22 -8.41 26.67
CA LEU A 295 3.82 -8.40 27.99
C LEU A 295 4.02 -6.96 28.50
N VAL A 296 4.48 -6.03 27.66
CA VAL A 296 4.63 -4.62 28.04
C VAL A 296 3.28 -4.01 28.42
N ASP A 297 2.21 -4.30 27.66
CA ASP A 297 0.86 -3.80 27.93
C ASP A 297 0.33 -4.26 29.30
N ILE A 298 0.38 -5.57 29.59
CA ILE A 298 -0.05 -6.12 30.87
C ILE A 298 0.72 -5.48 32.03
N LEU A 299 2.04 -5.34 31.89
CA LEU A 299 2.90 -4.76 32.93
C LEU A 299 2.56 -3.28 33.20
N SER A 300 2.15 -2.53 32.18
CA SER A 300 1.76 -1.13 32.30
C SER A 300 0.43 -0.97 33.06
N LYS A 301 -0.61 -1.72 32.68
CA LYS A 301 -1.94 -1.70 33.28
C LYS A 301 -1.92 -2.19 34.73
N SER A 302 -1.16 -3.26 34.99
CA SER A 302 -0.94 -3.81 36.33
C SER A 302 -0.38 -2.78 37.32
N ARG A 303 0.49 -1.89 36.84
CA ARG A 303 1.07 -0.83 37.67
C ARG A 303 0.05 0.24 38.06
N TYR A 304 -0.90 0.56 37.17
CA TYR A 304 -2.00 1.46 37.49
C TYR A 304 -2.91 0.87 38.57
N LEU A 305 -3.22 -0.42 38.45
CA LEU A 305 -4.00 -1.16 39.45
C LEU A 305 -3.33 -1.18 40.83
N ASP A 306 -2.00 -1.27 40.88
CA ASP A 306 -1.21 -1.15 42.13
C ASP A 306 -1.26 0.24 42.79
N ILE A 307 -1.57 1.28 42.03
CA ILE A 307 -1.78 2.63 42.55
C ILE A 307 -3.22 2.76 43.06
N VAL A 308 -4.17 2.23 42.30
CA VAL A 308 -5.61 2.24 42.61
C VAL A 308 -5.90 1.41 43.87
N SER A 309 -5.17 0.31 44.08
CA SER A 309 -5.32 -0.58 45.25
C SER A 309 -5.12 0.08 46.61
N ARG A 310 -4.56 1.30 46.62
CA ARG A 310 -4.31 2.09 47.82
C ARG A 310 -5.50 2.96 48.21
N LYS A 311 -6.53 3.07 47.36
CA LYS A 311 -7.75 3.85 47.64
C LYS A 311 -8.68 3.06 48.57
N GLN A 312 -9.17 3.73 49.62
CA GLN A 312 -10.07 3.15 50.61
C GLN A 312 -11.52 3.57 50.32
N SER A 313 -12.24 2.77 49.55
CA SER A 313 -13.68 2.88 49.29
C SER A 313 -14.26 1.49 49.04
N ASP A 314 -15.54 1.25 49.37
CA ASP A 314 -16.17 -0.07 49.25
C ASP A 314 -16.25 -0.57 47.79
N LEU A 315 -16.41 0.34 46.82
CA LEU A 315 -16.39 0.03 45.39
C LEU A 315 -14.98 -0.25 44.88
N TYR A 316 -14.01 0.58 45.28
CA TYR A 316 -12.59 0.30 44.98
C TYR A 316 -12.13 -1.01 45.63
N ARG A 317 -12.74 -1.44 46.75
CA ARG A 317 -12.47 -2.74 47.37
C ARG A 317 -12.85 -3.91 46.47
N LEU A 318 -13.81 -3.78 45.55
CA LEU A 318 -14.14 -4.82 44.57
C LEU A 318 -12.98 -5.02 43.58
N ILE A 319 -12.47 -3.92 43.02
CA ILE A 319 -11.29 -3.92 42.15
C ILE A 319 -10.07 -4.43 42.91
N ASN A 320 -9.88 -3.99 44.15
CA ASN A 320 -8.75 -4.39 44.97
C ASN A 320 -8.81 -5.87 45.34
N ASN A 321 -9.99 -6.41 45.67
CA ASN A 321 -10.14 -7.83 45.99
C ASN A 321 -9.81 -8.72 44.80
N ASP A 322 -10.21 -8.32 43.60
CA ASP A 322 -9.93 -9.07 42.38
C ASP A 322 -8.47 -8.90 41.95
N TRP A 323 -7.92 -7.69 42.08
CA TRP A 323 -6.50 -7.43 41.84
C TRP A 323 -5.61 -8.16 42.86
N ASP A 324 -5.94 -8.17 44.14
CA ASP A 324 -5.20 -8.86 45.20
C ASP A 324 -5.30 -10.39 45.09
N ARG A 325 -6.31 -10.91 44.38
CA ARG A 325 -6.42 -12.35 44.02
C ARG A 325 -5.64 -12.68 42.77
N LEU A 326 -5.67 -11.80 41.77
CA LEU A 326 -4.99 -11.99 40.49
C LEU A 326 -3.47 -11.79 40.62
N LYS A 327 -3.04 -10.78 41.39
CA LYS A 327 -1.65 -10.38 41.53
C LYS A 327 -0.71 -11.50 42.00
N PRO A 328 -1.04 -12.28 43.05
CA PRO A 328 -0.19 -13.39 43.49
C PRO A 328 -0.07 -14.50 42.45
N SER A 329 -1.07 -14.68 41.59
CA SER A 329 -1.03 -15.73 40.55
C SER A 329 0.08 -15.50 39.53
N PHE A 330 0.49 -14.24 39.31
CA PHE A 330 1.60 -13.92 38.41
C PHE A 330 2.96 -14.38 38.93
N GLU A 331 3.14 -14.55 40.24
CA GLU A 331 4.38 -15.09 40.81
C GLU A 331 4.54 -16.59 40.53
N GLU A 332 3.44 -17.29 40.29
CA GLU A 332 3.41 -18.73 39.97
C GLU A 332 3.56 -19.03 38.47
N LYS A 333 3.38 -18.02 37.60
CA LYS A 333 3.54 -18.16 36.15
C LYS A 333 5.00 -18.38 35.78
N GLY A 334 5.29 -19.49 35.11
CA GLY A 334 6.63 -19.97 34.79
C GLY A 334 7.17 -19.50 33.44
N SER A 335 6.32 -18.95 32.56
CA SER A 335 6.70 -18.45 31.25
C SER A 335 5.95 -17.18 30.83
N VAL A 336 6.46 -16.49 29.80
CA VAL A 336 5.82 -15.32 29.18
C VAL A 336 4.40 -15.67 28.73
N VAL A 337 4.23 -16.80 28.04
CA VAL A 337 2.92 -17.26 27.54
C VAL A 337 1.91 -17.46 28.67
N GLU A 338 2.33 -18.10 29.76
CA GLU A 338 1.45 -18.32 30.92
C GLU A 338 1.04 -17.01 31.62
N LEU A 339 1.86 -15.96 31.52
CA LEU A 339 1.55 -14.63 32.06
C LEU A 339 0.51 -13.90 31.18
N LEU A 340 0.62 -14.02 29.85
CA LEU A 340 -0.29 -13.39 28.89
C LEU A 340 -1.74 -13.88 28.98
N GLU A 341 -1.97 -15.10 29.48
CA GLU A 341 -3.33 -15.65 29.72
C GLU A 341 -4.22 -14.76 30.61
N SER A 342 -3.63 -13.84 31.40
CA SER A 342 -4.38 -12.95 32.29
C SER A 342 -4.65 -11.55 31.71
N HIS A 343 -4.28 -11.30 30.45
CA HIS A 343 -4.36 -9.99 29.79
C HIS A 343 -5.75 -9.33 29.87
N THR A 344 -6.78 -10.09 29.53
CA THR A 344 -8.18 -9.64 29.48
C THR A 344 -8.66 -9.15 30.85
N ARG A 345 -8.43 -9.95 31.89
CA ARG A 345 -8.86 -9.62 33.25
C ARG A 345 -8.15 -8.40 33.81
N VAL A 346 -6.87 -8.19 33.48
CA VAL A 346 -6.12 -6.97 33.87
C VAL A 346 -6.73 -5.73 33.22
N SER A 347 -7.19 -5.84 31.98
CA SER A 347 -7.79 -4.73 31.22
C SER A 347 -9.16 -4.31 31.79
N GLU A 348 -10.02 -5.28 32.14
CA GLU A 348 -11.33 -5.01 32.78
C GLU A 348 -11.20 -4.28 34.12
N LEU A 349 -10.27 -4.73 34.98
CA LEU A 349 -10.00 -4.09 36.27
C LEU A 349 -9.53 -2.64 36.10
N HIS A 350 -8.74 -2.37 35.05
CA HIS A 350 -8.23 -1.03 34.77
C HIS A 350 -9.36 -0.08 34.37
N GLN A 351 -10.30 -0.53 33.54
CA GLN A 351 -11.43 0.30 33.09
C GLN A 351 -12.35 0.69 34.26
N ALA A 352 -12.72 -0.28 35.10
CA ALA A 352 -13.56 0.00 36.27
C ALA A 352 -12.91 1.00 37.24
N ALA A 353 -11.58 0.97 37.36
CA ALA A 353 -10.84 1.90 38.22
C ALA A 353 -10.92 3.36 37.73
N ILE A 354 -11.10 3.57 36.42
CA ILE A 354 -11.30 4.89 35.82
C ILE A 354 -12.70 5.42 36.14
N LEU A 355 -13.75 4.61 35.95
CA LEU A 355 -15.14 5.01 36.21
C LEU A 355 -15.37 5.43 37.67
N LEU A 356 -14.82 4.67 38.63
CA LEU A 356 -14.90 5.03 40.04
C LEU A 356 -14.19 6.35 40.39
N ARG A 357 -13.28 6.84 39.54
CA ARG A 357 -12.64 8.14 39.75
C ARG A 357 -13.59 9.28 39.42
N GLU A 358 -14.44 9.08 38.43
CA GLU A 358 -15.40 10.08 37.92
C GLU A 358 -16.60 10.21 38.84
N LEU A 359 -17.13 9.07 39.32
CA LEU A 359 -18.19 9.03 40.34
C LEU A 359 -17.84 9.83 41.61
N ALA A 360 -16.59 9.80 42.06
CA ALA A 360 -16.14 10.55 43.23
C ALA A 360 -16.24 12.09 43.06
N GLY A 361 -16.33 12.58 41.82
CA GLY A 361 -16.62 13.98 41.52
C GLY A 361 -18.08 14.35 41.78
N VAL A 362 -19.00 13.46 41.40
CA VAL A 362 -20.45 13.60 41.56
C VAL A 362 -20.84 13.59 43.04
N GLU A 363 -20.30 12.64 43.81
CA GLU A 363 -20.54 12.52 45.27
C GLU A 363 -20.20 13.81 46.02
N ARG A 364 -19.09 14.46 45.66
CA ARG A 364 -18.62 15.70 46.31
C ARG A 364 -19.52 16.89 46.05
N PHE A 365 -20.23 16.89 44.93
CA PHE A 365 -21.15 17.96 44.57
C PHE A 365 -22.46 17.83 45.34
N VAL A 366 -23.04 16.62 45.36
CA VAL A 366 -24.28 16.31 46.10
C VAL A 366 -24.13 16.53 47.60
N SER A 367 -22.93 16.33 48.15
CA SER A 367 -22.64 16.49 49.59
C SER A 367 -22.27 17.91 50.04
N SER A 368 -22.33 18.91 49.16
CA SER A 368 -21.94 20.29 49.50
C SER A 368 -23.07 21.08 50.20
N ASP A 369 -22.82 21.50 51.45
CA ASP A 369 -23.76 22.16 52.39
C ASP A 369 -23.98 23.68 52.10
N SER A 370 -24.12 24.08 50.85
CA SER A 370 -24.31 25.50 50.49
C SER A 370 -25.76 25.82 50.17
N GLU A 371 -26.34 26.81 50.88
CA GLU A 371 -27.67 27.42 50.60
C GLU A 371 -27.82 27.91 49.13
N GLU A 372 -26.75 27.92 48.34
CA GLU A 372 -26.73 28.26 46.91
C GLU A 372 -27.08 27.09 45.96
N ASN A 373 -27.04 25.83 46.42
CA ASN A 373 -27.21 24.64 45.57
C ASN A 373 -28.40 23.73 45.96
N ASP A 374 -29.16 24.10 47.01
CA ASP A 374 -30.20 23.23 47.62
C ASP A 374 -31.25 22.73 46.60
N GLU A 375 -31.68 23.57 45.66
CA GLU A 375 -32.74 23.20 44.70
C GLU A 375 -32.27 22.19 43.64
N LEU A 376 -31.02 22.29 43.18
CA LEU A 376 -30.48 21.41 42.13
C LEU A 376 -30.01 20.08 42.71
N VAL A 377 -29.45 20.13 43.92
CA VAL A 377 -29.15 18.94 44.72
C VAL A 377 -30.42 18.15 44.98
N ASP A 378 -31.53 18.79 45.36
CA ASP A 378 -32.82 18.12 45.59
C ASP A 378 -33.41 17.45 44.33
N LEU A 379 -33.10 17.96 43.14
CA LEU A 379 -33.54 17.43 41.84
C LEU A 379 -32.74 16.21 41.36
N ILE A 380 -31.41 16.22 41.49
CA ILE A 380 -30.56 15.09 41.10
C ILE A 380 -30.42 14.03 42.20
N LYS A 381 -30.89 14.34 43.42
CA LYS A 381 -30.80 13.45 44.58
C LYS A 381 -31.45 12.10 44.33
N SER A 382 -32.60 12.07 43.67
CA SER A 382 -33.31 10.81 43.40
C SER A 382 -32.51 9.90 42.48
N ASP A 383 -31.87 10.47 41.45
CA ASP A 383 -31.07 9.71 40.49
C ASP A 383 -29.74 9.30 41.14
N TRP A 384 -29.10 10.20 41.88
CA TRP A 384 -27.93 9.92 42.69
C TRP A 384 -28.18 8.83 43.74
N ASP A 385 -29.29 8.89 44.47
CA ASP A 385 -29.67 7.90 45.47
C ASP A 385 -29.95 6.53 44.80
N ALA A 386 -30.45 6.51 43.57
CA ALA A 386 -30.64 5.29 42.78
C ALA A 386 -29.30 4.69 42.31
N LEU A 387 -28.40 5.51 41.76
CA LEU A 387 -27.06 5.09 41.36
C LEU A 387 -26.20 4.67 42.57
N GLU A 388 -26.29 5.41 43.68
CA GLU A 388 -25.62 5.08 44.93
C GLU A 388 -26.20 3.79 45.52
N SER A 389 -27.52 3.57 45.42
CA SER A 389 -28.15 2.29 45.77
C SER A 389 -27.62 1.14 44.92
N ASP A 390 -27.60 1.28 43.59
CA ASP A 390 -27.16 0.23 42.66
C ASP A 390 -25.67 -0.09 42.81
N LEU A 391 -24.83 0.92 42.98
CA LEU A 391 -23.40 0.77 43.25
C LEU A 391 -23.15 0.27 44.69
N SER A 392 -23.97 0.62 45.68
CA SER A 392 -23.85 0.03 47.03
C SER A 392 -24.19 -1.47 47.06
N LEU A 393 -24.99 -1.93 46.09
CA LEU A 393 -25.31 -3.34 45.86
C LEU A 393 -24.31 -4.04 44.94
N ALA A 394 -23.37 -3.31 44.34
CA ALA A 394 -22.34 -3.88 43.49
C ALA A 394 -21.52 -4.91 44.28
N SER A 395 -21.45 -6.11 43.73
CA SER A 395 -20.71 -7.24 44.33
C SER A 395 -19.55 -7.71 43.46
N SER A 396 -19.41 -7.14 42.25
CA SER A 396 -18.36 -7.45 41.30
C SER A 396 -17.95 -6.22 40.51
N VAL A 397 -16.83 -6.32 39.80
CA VAL A 397 -16.30 -5.26 38.93
C VAL A 397 -17.21 -5.04 37.72
N GLU A 398 -17.88 -6.08 37.21
CA GLU A 398 -18.85 -6.00 36.12
C GLU A 398 -20.00 -5.04 36.45
N ASN A 399 -20.50 -5.08 37.69
CA ASN A 399 -21.57 -4.18 38.14
C ASN A 399 -21.16 -2.69 38.09
N ILE A 400 -19.86 -2.39 38.16
CA ILE A 400 -19.36 -1.01 38.03
C ILE A 400 -19.32 -0.61 36.55
N LEU A 401 -18.91 -1.52 35.68
CA LEU A 401 -18.89 -1.31 34.23
C LEU A 401 -20.31 -1.14 33.67
N GLU A 402 -21.30 -1.88 34.20
CA GLU A 402 -22.71 -1.76 33.82
C GLU A 402 -23.31 -0.37 34.14
N SER A 403 -22.79 0.34 35.15
CA SER A 403 -23.26 1.68 35.54
C SER A 403 -22.53 2.83 34.84
N GLU A 404 -21.72 2.54 33.81
CA GLU A 404 -20.91 3.54 33.09
C GLU A 404 -21.77 4.68 32.51
N SER A 405 -22.94 4.35 31.96
CA SER A 405 -23.82 5.35 31.33
C SER A 405 -24.40 6.34 32.36
N GLU A 406 -24.88 5.84 33.51
CA GLU A 406 -25.50 6.64 34.56
C GLU A 406 -24.48 7.55 35.26
N ILE A 407 -23.26 7.04 35.50
CA ILE A 407 -22.16 7.84 36.07
C ILE A 407 -21.85 9.04 35.17
N ASN A 408 -21.77 8.82 33.86
CA ASN A 408 -21.45 9.86 32.90
C ASN A 408 -22.55 10.93 32.77
N GLN A 409 -23.83 10.54 32.86
CA GLN A 409 -24.95 11.50 32.79
C GLN A 409 -24.97 12.48 33.97
N MET A 410 -24.72 12.02 35.19
CA MET A 410 -24.72 12.89 36.38
C MET A 410 -23.57 13.90 36.37
N VAL A 411 -22.40 13.49 35.88
CA VAL A 411 -21.24 14.39 35.71
C VAL A 411 -21.64 15.59 34.85
N GLN A 412 -22.40 15.37 33.77
CA GLN A 412 -22.81 16.43 32.85
C GLN A 412 -23.79 17.44 33.47
N ILE A 413 -24.82 16.97 34.18
CA ILE A 413 -25.84 17.85 34.79
C ILE A 413 -25.20 18.82 35.79
N ILE A 414 -24.29 18.30 36.63
CA ILE A 414 -23.58 19.06 37.66
C ILE A 414 -22.72 20.17 37.05
N GLU A 415 -21.92 19.82 36.03
CA GLU A 415 -21.00 20.76 35.42
C GLU A 415 -21.72 21.94 34.74
N ILE A 416 -22.85 21.68 34.08
CA ILE A 416 -23.52 22.71 33.26
C ILE A 416 -24.37 23.66 34.11
N SER A 417 -25.11 23.16 35.10
CA SER A 417 -25.88 24.03 35.99
C SER A 417 -25.00 25.01 36.79
N SER A 418 -23.79 24.58 37.18
CA SER A 418 -22.79 25.44 37.81
C SER A 418 -22.36 26.60 36.90
N ARG A 419 -22.28 26.36 35.58
CA ARG A 419 -21.90 27.38 34.58
C ARG A 419 -22.97 28.48 34.42
N ILE A 420 -24.25 28.11 34.36
CA ILE A 420 -25.37 29.07 34.22
C ILE A 420 -25.40 30.07 35.38
N SER A 421 -25.32 29.57 36.62
CA SER A 421 -25.33 30.40 37.84
C SER A 421 -24.19 31.43 37.85
N LYS A 422 -22.96 30.97 37.54
CA LYS A 422 -21.76 31.81 37.48
C LYS A 422 -21.87 32.91 36.42
N SER A 423 -22.44 32.58 35.25
CA SER A 423 -22.62 33.51 34.14
C SER A 423 -23.60 34.65 34.46
N VAL A 424 -24.69 34.36 35.18
CA VAL A 424 -25.66 35.38 35.62
C VAL A 424 -25.06 36.33 36.67
N GLU A 425 -24.25 35.81 37.61
CA GLU A 425 -23.56 36.60 38.62
C GLU A 425 -22.61 37.65 38.00
N ILE A 426 -21.82 37.21 37.00
CA ILE A 426 -20.84 38.06 36.28
C ILE A 426 -21.55 39.17 35.47
N LEU A 427 -22.70 38.89 34.88
CA LEU A 427 -23.42 39.90 34.08
C LEU A 427 -24.10 40.98 34.93
N LYS A 428 -24.58 40.65 36.14
CA LYS A 428 -25.15 41.66 37.07
C LYS A 428 -24.13 42.69 37.55
N THR A 429 -22.85 42.32 37.59
CA THR A 429 -21.78 43.20 38.08
C THR A 429 -21.21 44.12 37.00
N THR A 430 -21.52 43.89 35.72
CA THR A 430 -20.90 44.60 34.61
C THR A 430 -21.78 45.62 33.87
N ASP A 431 -23.10 45.70 34.13
CA ASP A 431 -24.05 46.73 33.65
C ASP A 431 -24.01 47.04 32.12
N ILE A 432 -23.73 46.02 31.29
CA ILE A 432 -23.50 46.19 29.84
C ILE A 432 -24.74 45.87 28.97
N ASP A 433 -25.75 45.15 29.46
CA ASP A 433 -26.99 44.96 28.70
C ASP A 433 -28.18 44.49 29.57
N SER A 434 -29.17 45.35 29.81
CA SER A 434 -30.25 45.12 30.80
C SER A 434 -31.32 44.11 30.35
N VAL A 435 -31.38 43.81 29.04
CA VAL A 435 -32.34 42.84 28.46
C VAL A 435 -31.84 41.40 28.62
N MET A 436 -30.56 41.17 28.35
CA MET A 436 -29.87 39.88 28.48
C MET A 436 -29.82 39.36 29.92
N VAL A 437 -29.52 40.26 30.86
CA VAL A 437 -29.58 39.94 32.29
C VAL A 437 -30.98 39.45 32.70
N SER A 438 -32.04 39.99 32.10
CA SER A 438 -33.43 39.56 32.41
C SER A 438 -33.81 38.22 31.78
N GLU A 439 -33.28 37.88 30.60
CA GLU A 439 -33.53 36.60 29.92
C GLU A 439 -32.80 35.43 30.59
N TRP A 440 -31.53 35.59 30.95
CA TRP A 440 -30.78 34.53 31.63
C TRP A 440 -31.17 34.36 33.10
N GLN A 441 -31.59 35.45 33.76
CA GLN A 441 -32.26 35.33 35.05
C GLN A 441 -33.54 34.48 34.92
N SER A 442 -34.31 34.64 33.85
CA SER A 442 -35.48 33.80 33.60
C SER A 442 -35.15 32.33 33.30
N LEU A 443 -34.00 32.01 32.71
CA LEU A 443 -33.56 30.62 32.52
C LEU A 443 -33.10 30.00 33.84
N LEU A 444 -32.36 30.75 34.66
CA LEU A 444 -31.98 30.31 36.01
C LEU A 444 -33.23 30.10 36.88
N ASP A 445 -34.20 31.03 36.85
CA ASP A 445 -35.48 30.89 37.55
C ASP A 445 -36.30 29.68 37.04
N LYS A 446 -36.14 29.27 35.76
CA LYS A 446 -36.73 28.03 35.19
C LYS A 446 -36.01 26.77 35.64
N VAL A 447 -34.68 26.76 35.71
CA VAL A 447 -33.88 25.65 36.27
C VAL A 447 -34.24 25.43 37.74
N GLN A 448 -34.36 26.51 38.50
CA GLN A 448 -34.76 26.52 39.92
C GLN A 448 -36.21 26.06 40.15
N SER A 449 -37.07 26.08 39.12
CA SER A 449 -38.47 25.65 39.20
C SER A 449 -38.79 24.36 38.43
N ALA A 450 -37.77 23.71 37.83
CA ALA A 450 -37.91 22.45 37.11
C ALA A 450 -38.30 21.30 38.06
N GLN A 451 -39.01 20.29 37.55
CA GLN A 451 -39.54 19.18 38.36
C GLN A 451 -38.80 17.85 38.12
N SER A 452 -37.86 17.77 37.16
CA SER A 452 -37.07 16.55 36.85
C SER A 452 -35.71 16.84 36.20
N SER A 453 -34.78 15.88 36.27
CA SER A 453 -33.44 15.93 35.65
C SER A 453 -33.48 16.06 34.12
N GLU A 454 -34.48 15.46 33.47
CA GLU A 454 -34.72 15.60 32.02
C GLU A 454 -35.21 16.98 31.60
N GLU A 455 -36.01 17.65 32.44
CA GLU A 455 -36.45 19.02 32.19
C GLU A 455 -35.28 20.02 32.35
N ILE A 456 -34.36 19.75 33.28
CA ILE A 456 -33.11 20.51 33.42
C ILE A 456 -32.23 20.31 32.17
N LEU A 457 -32.07 19.09 31.66
CA LEU A 457 -31.30 18.81 30.45
C LEU A 457 -31.83 19.58 29.22
N VAL A 458 -33.14 19.78 29.10
CA VAL A 458 -33.75 20.62 28.04
C VAL A 458 -33.42 22.10 28.24
N ILE A 459 -33.52 22.63 29.47
CA ILE A 459 -33.20 24.03 29.75
C ILE A 459 -31.70 24.31 29.59
N VAL A 460 -30.86 23.34 29.94
CA VAL A 460 -29.42 23.32 29.68
C VAL A 460 -29.14 23.46 28.18
N THR A 461 -29.89 22.74 27.35
CA THR A 461 -29.78 22.81 25.89
C THR A 461 -30.21 24.19 25.34
N ASP A 462 -31.28 24.78 25.88
CA ASP A 462 -31.75 26.12 25.50
C ASP A 462 -30.75 27.23 25.90
N PHE A 463 -30.12 27.12 27.07
CA PHE A 463 -29.07 28.04 27.50
C PHE A 463 -27.86 27.97 26.57
N ASP A 464 -27.38 26.76 26.24
CA ASP A 464 -26.28 26.59 25.29
C ASP A 464 -26.65 27.20 23.93
N THR A 465 -27.88 26.99 23.44
CA THR A 465 -28.34 27.57 22.16
C THR A 465 -28.34 29.11 22.18
N THR A 466 -28.82 29.75 23.26
CA THR A 466 -28.79 31.23 23.39
C THR A 466 -27.39 31.80 23.58
N MET A 467 -26.50 31.04 24.23
CA MET A 467 -25.08 31.38 24.39
C MET A 467 -24.35 31.28 23.04
N THR A 468 -24.68 30.29 22.20
CA THR A 468 -24.20 30.17 20.83
C THR A 468 -24.69 31.35 19.98
N ASP A 469 -25.98 31.71 20.03
CA ASP A 469 -26.57 32.83 19.26
C ASP A 469 -25.97 34.21 19.61
N LEU A 470 -25.60 34.44 20.88
CA LEU A 470 -24.87 35.64 21.31
C LEU A 470 -23.42 35.66 20.83
N ARG A 471 -22.77 34.49 20.80
CA ARG A 471 -21.41 34.33 20.26
C ARG A 471 -21.37 34.57 18.76
N GLU A 472 -22.45 34.35 18.03
CA GLU A 472 -22.56 34.70 16.60
C GLU A 472 -22.80 36.21 16.36
N LYS A 473 -23.63 36.91 17.15
CA LYS A 473 -23.97 38.33 16.88
C LYS A 473 -23.02 39.39 17.44
N ARG A 474 -22.12 39.05 18.36
CA ARG A 474 -20.99 39.90 18.83
C ARG A 474 -19.64 39.30 18.43
N ASN A 475 -19.53 38.68 17.24
CA ASN A 475 -18.63 37.55 17.09
C ASN A 475 -17.14 37.83 17.42
N PRO A 476 -16.65 37.40 18.59
CA PRO A 476 -15.27 37.59 19.02
C PRO A 476 -14.24 36.91 18.10
N LEU A 477 -14.69 36.06 17.17
CA LEU A 477 -13.85 35.37 16.19
C LEU A 477 -13.21 36.27 15.14
N VAL A 478 -13.91 37.30 14.67
CA VAL A 478 -13.36 38.21 13.66
C VAL A 478 -12.25 39.10 14.26
N VAL A 479 -12.39 39.46 15.54
CA VAL A 479 -11.44 40.30 16.27
C VAL A 479 -10.19 39.52 16.68
N LEU A 480 -10.35 38.31 17.23
CA LEU A 480 -9.25 37.40 17.56
C LEU A 480 -8.41 37.00 16.33
N GLU A 481 -9.04 36.84 15.16
CA GLU A 481 -8.29 36.51 13.93
C GLU A 481 -7.31 37.61 13.52
N PHE A 482 -7.68 38.87 13.72
CA PHE A 482 -6.88 40.03 13.34
C PHE A 482 -5.68 40.22 14.28
N GLU A 483 -5.88 40.04 15.59
CA GLU A 483 -4.81 40.16 16.60
C GLU A 483 -3.74 39.06 16.45
N TYR A 484 -4.16 37.82 16.17
CA TYR A 484 -3.24 36.71 15.96
C TYR A 484 -2.43 36.81 14.66
N LYS A 485 -2.99 37.33 13.57
CA LYS A 485 -2.22 37.56 12.33
C LYS A 485 -1.12 38.63 12.51
N ALA A 486 -1.39 39.68 13.29
CA ALA A 486 -0.38 40.70 13.59
C ALA A 486 0.76 40.18 14.48
N MET A 487 0.45 39.33 15.47
CA MET A 487 1.47 38.64 16.28
C MET A 487 2.26 37.62 15.45
N LYS A 488 1.64 36.98 14.45
CA LYS A 488 2.30 36.03 13.54
C LYS A 488 3.45 36.67 12.77
N GLU A 489 3.18 37.79 12.09
CA GLU A 489 4.22 38.51 11.33
C GLU A 489 5.41 38.93 12.21
N LYS A 490 5.15 39.31 13.47
CA LYS A 490 6.19 39.67 14.44
C LYS A 490 6.98 38.45 14.94
N ALA A 491 6.32 37.32 15.20
CA ALA A 491 6.94 36.06 15.60
C ALA A 491 7.75 35.41 14.47
N GLU A 492 7.33 35.54 13.20
CA GLU A 492 8.07 35.10 12.00
C GLU A 492 9.35 35.90 11.79
N LEU A 493 9.27 37.23 11.88
CA LEU A 493 10.45 38.11 11.80
C LEU A 493 11.45 37.87 12.95
N GLN A 494 10.98 37.34 14.08
CA GLN A 494 11.78 37.01 15.27
C GLN A 494 12.12 35.51 15.40
N ALA A 495 11.71 34.67 14.44
CA ALA A 495 11.89 33.22 14.43
C ALA A 495 11.47 32.49 15.73
N ASP A 496 10.44 32.99 16.43
CA ASP A 496 9.92 32.37 17.66
C ASP A 496 8.90 31.28 17.31
N TYR A 497 9.42 30.11 16.93
CA TYR A 497 8.63 28.95 16.48
C TYR A 497 7.62 28.44 17.53
N GLN A 498 7.90 28.66 18.82
CA GLN A 498 7.02 28.24 19.90
C GLN A 498 5.77 29.12 19.92
N ASN A 499 5.93 30.45 19.84
CA ASN A 499 4.79 31.36 19.74
C ASN A 499 4.10 31.27 18.37
N LEU A 500 4.83 31.03 17.28
CA LEU A 500 4.29 30.81 15.93
C LEU A 500 3.34 29.60 15.85
N PHE A 501 3.69 28.47 16.47
CA PHE A 501 2.83 27.29 16.53
C PHE A 501 1.54 27.55 17.33
N LEU A 502 1.65 28.31 18.42
CA LEU A 502 0.48 28.72 19.21
C LEU A 502 -0.41 29.68 18.42
N ILE A 503 0.17 30.58 17.63
CA ILE A 503 -0.54 31.52 16.76
C ILE A 503 -1.23 30.81 15.59
N ASP A 504 -0.60 29.83 14.95
CA ASP A 504 -1.18 29.10 13.82
C ASP A 504 -2.31 28.15 14.21
N ASN A 505 -2.20 27.49 15.37
CA ASN A 505 -3.32 26.74 15.93
C ASN A 505 -4.49 27.67 16.27
N ALA A 506 -4.22 28.82 16.89
CA ALA A 506 -5.23 29.83 17.18
C ALA A 506 -5.98 30.29 15.91
N LEU A 507 -5.27 30.59 14.81
CA LEU A 507 -5.88 31.01 13.55
C LEU A 507 -6.69 29.91 12.85
N LYS A 508 -6.25 28.65 12.91
CA LYS A 508 -6.96 27.50 12.31
C LYS A 508 -8.26 27.19 13.06
N ILE A 509 -8.23 27.35 14.38
CA ILE A 509 -9.39 27.25 15.27
C ILE A 509 -10.40 28.36 14.96
N ILE A 510 -9.96 29.62 14.85
CA ILE A 510 -10.83 30.77 14.54
C ILE A 510 -11.48 30.63 13.15
N LYS A 511 -10.75 30.12 12.16
CA LYS A 511 -11.26 29.90 10.79
C LYS A 511 -12.33 28.80 10.73
N THR A 512 -12.13 27.70 11.47
CA THR A 512 -13.09 26.59 11.54
C THR A 512 -14.37 27.03 12.25
N ALA A 513 -14.25 27.86 13.28
CA ALA A 513 -15.38 28.44 13.98
C ALA A 513 -16.20 29.44 13.13
N LYS A 514 -15.54 30.22 12.25
CA LYS A 514 -16.23 31.12 11.29
C LYS A 514 -17.00 30.39 10.19
N GLN A 515 -16.53 29.22 9.74
CA GLN A 515 -17.24 28.43 8.71
C GLN A 515 -18.50 27.77 9.27
N MET A 516 -18.50 27.42 10.56
CA MET A 516 -19.67 26.86 11.25
C MET A 516 -20.79 27.87 11.49
N GLU A 517 -20.48 29.17 11.55
CA GLU A 517 -21.46 30.27 11.70
C GLU A 517 -22.38 30.48 10.47
N SER A 518 -22.06 29.85 9.33
CA SER A 518 -22.73 30.09 8.04
C SER A 518 -23.63 28.95 7.51
N GLY A 519 -23.79 27.86 8.29
CA GLY A 519 -24.70 26.73 8.00
C GLY A 519 -25.13 26.00 9.29
N ASN A 520 -26.15 25.13 9.26
CA ASN A 520 -26.71 24.43 10.46
C ASN A 520 -25.89 23.19 10.87
N PRO A 521 -24.97 23.25 11.85
CA PRO A 521 -24.12 22.13 12.25
C PRO A 521 -24.76 21.33 13.41
N SER A 522 -24.34 20.09 13.67
CA SER A 522 -24.78 19.32 14.84
C SER A 522 -24.09 19.79 16.14
N ILE A 523 -24.81 19.74 17.27
CA ILE A 523 -24.37 20.27 18.59
C ILE A 523 -22.95 19.81 19.00
N SER A 524 -22.52 18.56 18.71
CA SER A 524 -21.16 18.07 19.03
C SER A 524 -20.00 18.75 18.27
N ARG A 525 -20.23 19.33 17.09
CA ARG A 525 -19.20 20.09 16.35
C ARG A 525 -19.08 21.53 16.88
N ILE A 526 -20.14 22.13 17.45
CA ILE A 526 -20.14 23.51 17.98
C ILE A 526 -19.34 23.58 19.31
N ASP A 527 -19.47 22.59 20.22
CA ASP A 527 -18.75 22.54 21.51
C ASP A 527 -17.22 22.39 21.36
N ARG A 528 -16.77 21.59 20.39
CA ARG A 528 -15.33 21.37 20.12
C ARG A 528 -14.64 22.66 19.65
N ILE A 529 -15.37 23.53 18.94
CA ILE A 529 -14.83 24.79 18.41
C ILE A 529 -14.78 25.91 19.47
N GLU A 530 -15.72 25.97 20.42
CA GLU A 530 -15.71 26.95 21.52
C GLU A 530 -14.56 26.76 22.53
N VAL A 531 -14.22 25.51 22.88
CA VAL A 531 -13.09 25.18 23.79
C VAL A 531 -11.76 25.66 23.19
N LEU A 532 -11.59 25.43 21.90
CA LEU A 532 -10.40 25.84 21.16
C LEU A 532 -10.31 27.38 21.05
N LEU A 533 -11.43 28.10 20.94
CA LEU A 533 -11.47 29.57 20.90
C LEU A 533 -11.19 30.26 22.23
N THR A 534 -11.54 29.61 23.33
CA THR A 534 -11.25 30.10 24.68
C THR A 534 -9.75 30.02 24.97
N TRP A 535 -9.10 28.91 24.60
CA TRP A 535 -7.64 28.79 24.60
C TRP A 535 -6.97 29.86 23.72
N THR A 536 -7.58 30.14 22.57
CA THR A 536 -7.12 31.19 21.65
C THR A 536 -7.20 32.58 22.29
N SER A 537 -8.26 32.92 23.03
CA SER A 537 -8.35 34.25 23.66
C SER A 537 -7.40 34.45 24.84
N GLU A 538 -7.08 33.43 25.63
CA GLU A 538 -6.24 33.54 26.83
C GLU A 538 -4.74 33.52 26.53
N THR A 539 -4.35 32.91 25.41
CA THR A 539 -2.93 32.76 25.03
C THR A 539 -2.39 34.04 24.38
N ALA A 540 -3.26 34.86 23.76
CA ALA A 540 -2.93 36.09 23.06
C ALA A 540 -2.06 37.09 23.88
N PRO A 541 -2.46 37.54 25.09
CA PRO A 541 -1.65 38.49 25.86
C PRO A 541 -0.34 37.89 26.42
N LYS A 542 -0.21 36.56 26.53
CA LYS A 542 1.05 35.91 26.92
C LYS A 542 2.04 35.92 25.76
N ILE A 543 1.59 35.52 24.58
CA ILE A 543 2.37 35.61 23.34
C ILE A 543 2.83 37.05 23.11
N GLN A 544 1.95 38.03 23.30
CA GLN A 544 2.28 39.44 23.08
C GLN A 544 3.31 39.97 24.08
N ASN A 545 3.21 39.61 25.36
CA ASN A 545 4.20 40.00 26.38
C ASN A 545 5.55 39.28 26.19
N ASP A 546 5.54 38.02 25.75
CA ASP A 546 6.74 37.25 25.45
C ASP A 546 7.50 37.90 24.27
N LEU A 547 6.79 38.21 23.18
CA LEU A 547 7.33 38.90 21.99
C LEU A 547 7.82 40.34 22.28
N ASP A 548 7.23 41.02 23.27
CA ASP A 548 7.61 42.38 23.69
C ASP A 548 8.76 42.40 24.72
N SER A 549 9.10 41.27 25.36
CA SER A 549 10.15 41.15 26.39
C SER A 549 11.58 40.94 25.84
N TYR A 550 11.70 40.78 24.52
CA TYR A 550 12.88 40.31 23.79
C TYR A 550 14.02 41.33 23.54
N ASP A 551 14.32 42.23 24.49
CA ASP A 551 15.58 43.03 24.43
C ASP A 551 16.81 42.22 24.94
N LYS A 552 16.59 40.98 25.41
CA LYS A 552 17.64 39.98 25.73
C LYS A 552 17.70 38.80 24.75
N ASP A 553 16.72 38.67 23.86
CA ASP A 553 16.64 37.62 22.84
C ASP A 553 16.97 38.12 21.43
N ALA A 554 17.33 39.39 21.23
CA ALA A 554 18.11 39.78 20.05
C ALA A 554 19.39 38.93 19.92
N PHE A 555 19.93 38.44 21.05
CA PHE A 555 21.03 37.47 21.09
C PHE A 555 20.60 36.08 20.60
N LYS A 556 19.49 35.50 21.08
CA LYS A 556 19.03 34.18 20.65
C LYS A 556 18.50 34.18 19.22
N ILE A 557 17.89 35.27 18.79
CA ILE A 557 17.44 35.47 17.41
C ILE A 557 18.66 35.62 16.50
N ARG A 558 19.68 36.42 16.87
CA ARG A 558 20.93 36.47 16.10
C ARG A 558 21.68 35.14 16.12
N ALA A 559 21.76 34.46 17.25
CA ALA A 559 22.37 33.15 17.37
C ALA A 559 21.63 32.12 16.52
N SER A 560 20.30 32.09 16.57
CA SER A 560 19.44 31.22 15.77
C SER A 560 19.55 31.53 14.29
N ASP A 561 19.58 32.82 13.91
CA ASP A 561 19.77 33.25 12.52
C ASP A 561 21.17 32.89 12.00
N ILE A 562 22.24 33.10 12.78
CA ILE A 562 23.61 32.67 12.45
C ILE A 562 23.67 31.13 12.32
N LEU A 563 23.05 30.38 13.24
CA LEU A 563 23.00 28.92 13.22
C LEU A 563 22.12 28.39 12.08
N GLN A 564 21.03 29.07 11.73
CA GLN A 564 20.16 28.72 10.60
C GLN A 564 20.86 29.00 9.28
N ARG A 565 21.58 30.12 9.17
CA ARG A 565 22.43 30.42 8.01
C ARG A 565 23.57 29.41 7.89
N ALA A 566 24.21 29.04 8.99
CA ALA A 566 25.20 27.97 9.02
C ALA A 566 24.61 26.59 8.64
N LYS A 567 23.40 26.26 9.13
CA LYS A 567 22.68 25.02 8.76
C LYS A 567 22.19 25.05 7.31
N SER A 568 21.82 26.21 6.78
CA SER A 568 21.48 26.36 5.36
C SER A 568 22.70 26.11 4.49
N ILE A 569 23.87 26.59 4.88
CA ILE A 569 25.13 26.28 4.19
C ILE A 569 25.43 24.79 4.31
N GLU A 570 25.32 24.19 5.49
CA GLU A 570 25.53 22.75 5.69
C GLU A 570 24.58 21.92 4.81
N ASN A 571 23.30 22.28 4.74
CA ASN A 571 22.34 21.62 3.86
C ASN A 571 22.69 21.83 2.39
N LEU A 572 23.21 23.00 1.99
CA LEU A 572 23.70 23.24 0.63
C LEU A 572 24.95 22.40 0.32
N VAL A 573 25.83 22.20 1.30
CA VAL A 573 27.01 21.31 1.23
C VAL A 573 26.57 19.84 1.15
N GLU A 574 25.58 19.40 1.93
CA GLU A 574 25.01 18.05 1.85
C GLU A 574 24.29 17.81 0.51
N LEU A 575 23.54 18.81 0.03
CA LEU A 575 22.90 18.77 -1.28
C LEU A 575 23.94 18.78 -2.42
N SER A 576 25.06 19.49 -2.25
CA SER A 576 26.16 19.43 -3.22
C SER A 576 26.94 18.13 -3.12
N LEU A 577 27.05 17.49 -1.96
CA LEU A 577 27.62 16.15 -1.85
C LEU A 577 26.78 15.11 -2.62
N THR A 578 25.48 15.35 -2.81
CA THR A 578 24.63 14.47 -3.63
C THR A 578 24.64 14.84 -5.12
N LYS A 579 24.77 16.13 -5.47
CA LYS A 579 24.69 16.59 -6.87
C LYS A 579 26.03 16.93 -7.56
N ASN A 580 27.04 17.31 -6.79
CA ASN A 580 28.27 17.98 -7.23
C ASN A 580 29.51 17.27 -6.67
N ARG A 581 29.53 15.93 -6.66
CA ARG A 581 30.55 15.13 -5.95
C ARG A 581 31.87 14.92 -6.71
N PHE A 582 32.05 15.60 -7.84
CA PHE A 582 33.01 15.19 -8.88
C PHE A 582 34.37 15.87 -8.81
N LEU A 583 34.58 16.85 -7.93
CA LEU A 583 35.89 17.48 -7.75
C LEU A 583 36.81 16.70 -6.77
N PRO A 584 38.13 16.69 -7.01
CA PRO A 584 39.15 16.07 -6.16
C PRO A 584 39.33 16.89 -4.89
N ASN A 585 39.50 16.21 -3.76
CA ASN A 585 39.50 16.83 -2.44
C ASN A 585 38.22 17.63 -2.18
N TYR A 586 37.12 17.42 -2.93
CA TYR A 586 35.84 18.07 -2.63
C TYR A 586 35.24 17.50 -1.34
N ILE A 587 35.44 16.20 -1.08
CA ILE A 587 35.11 15.61 0.23
C ILE A 587 35.99 16.24 1.32
N GLU A 588 37.31 16.36 1.11
CA GLU A 588 38.20 16.99 2.10
C GLU A 588 37.90 18.49 2.28
N PHE A 589 37.51 19.19 1.22
CA PHE A 589 37.04 20.57 1.24
C PHE A 589 35.74 20.66 2.03
N THR A 590 34.73 19.85 1.72
CA THR A 590 33.44 19.84 2.43
C THR A 590 33.59 19.40 3.89
N GLU A 591 34.50 18.48 4.21
CA GLU A 591 34.90 18.15 5.58
C GLU A 591 35.54 19.35 6.28
N THR A 592 36.53 20.00 5.65
CA THR A 592 37.16 21.24 6.18
C THR A 592 36.15 22.38 6.32
N PHE A 593 35.16 22.43 5.41
CA PHE A 593 34.10 23.43 5.39
C PHE A 593 33.06 23.17 6.49
N ASN A 594 32.72 21.90 6.73
CA ASN A 594 31.92 21.47 7.85
C ASN A 594 32.63 21.72 9.20
N GLU A 595 33.95 21.53 9.27
CA GLU A 595 34.73 21.91 10.46
C GLU A 595 34.65 23.43 10.74
N LYS A 596 34.67 24.28 9.70
CA LYS A 596 34.47 25.73 9.85
C LYS A 596 33.03 26.06 10.28
N ILE A 597 32.03 25.32 9.79
CA ILE A 597 30.62 25.46 10.22
C ILE A 597 30.46 25.05 11.69
N ASP A 598 31.13 24.00 12.14
CA ASP A 598 31.16 23.61 13.55
C ASP A 598 31.86 24.65 14.42
N ALA A 599 32.90 25.31 13.90
CA ALA A 599 33.53 26.44 14.58
C ALA A 599 32.57 27.64 14.77
N VAL A 600 31.66 27.88 13.82
CA VAL A 600 30.56 28.88 14.00
C VAL A 600 29.66 28.47 15.16
N ARG A 601 29.24 27.20 15.21
CA ARG A 601 28.36 26.69 16.29
C ARG A 601 29.02 26.86 17.65
N ASP A 602 30.31 26.55 17.74
CA ASP A 602 31.13 26.75 18.92
C ASP A 602 31.23 28.22 19.35
N LEU A 603 31.38 29.14 18.41
CA LEU A 603 31.43 30.58 18.69
C LEU A 603 30.08 31.11 19.19
N VAL A 604 28.97 30.60 18.63
CA VAL A 604 27.62 30.90 19.11
C VAL A 604 27.41 30.37 20.53
N ILE A 605 27.85 29.14 20.83
CA ILE A 605 27.81 28.55 22.18
C ILE A 605 28.65 29.36 23.17
N LYS A 606 29.77 29.93 22.73
CA LYS A 606 30.66 30.80 23.53
C LYS A 606 30.16 32.24 23.65
N ASN A 607 28.99 32.57 23.11
CA ASN A 607 28.36 33.90 23.08
C ASN A 607 29.12 34.97 22.26
N ASP A 608 29.98 34.60 21.31
CA ASP A 608 30.66 35.55 20.40
C ASP A 608 29.96 35.60 19.04
N LEU A 609 28.79 36.27 19.01
CA LEU A 609 27.93 36.32 17.81
C LEU A 609 28.48 37.20 16.70
N GLU A 610 29.39 38.13 16.99
CA GLU A 610 29.99 39.00 15.97
C GLU A 610 31.00 38.22 15.13
N GLN A 611 31.89 37.45 15.75
CA GLN A 611 32.79 36.56 15.01
C GLN A 611 32.05 35.41 14.34
N ALA A 612 30.99 34.88 14.98
CA ALA A 612 30.19 33.83 14.36
C ALA A 612 29.45 34.34 13.10
N ASP A 613 28.90 35.56 13.13
CA ASP A 613 28.25 36.16 11.94
C ASP A 613 29.26 36.48 10.83
N GLU A 614 30.46 36.97 11.18
CA GLU A 614 31.52 37.25 10.20
C GLU A 614 32.00 35.96 9.52
N LEU A 615 32.25 34.89 10.29
CA LEU A 615 32.68 33.59 9.75
C LEU A 615 31.60 32.94 8.87
N VAL A 616 30.32 33.05 9.22
CA VAL A 616 29.21 32.57 8.37
C VAL A 616 29.14 33.33 7.04
N ARG A 617 29.39 34.64 7.04
CA ARG A 617 29.43 35.43 5.80
C ARG A 617 30.61 35.05 4.92
N ASP A 618 31.78 34.88 5.51
CA ASP A 618 32.98 34.41 4.79
C ASP A 618 32.75 33.02 4.17
N LEU A 619 32.06 32.12 4.89
CA LEU A 619 31.65 30.82 4.36
C LEU A 619 30.68 30.97 3.20
N PHE A 620 29.70 31.88 3.26
CA PHE A 620 28.82 32.15 2.11
C PHE A 620 29.59 32.69 0.90
N ASP A 621 30.58 33.56 1.10
CA ASP A 621 31.40 34.09 0.02
C ASP A 621 32.32 33.01 -0.57
N GLU A 622 32.94 32.17 0.26
CA GLU A 622 33.74 31.00 -0.14
C GLU A 622 32.88 29.98 -0.90
N TRP A 623 31.66 29.69 -0.40
CA TRP A 623 30.68 28.85 -1.07
C TRP A 623 30.25 29.41 -2.40
N THR A 624 29.99 30.72 -2.48
CA THR A 624 29.57 31.38 -3.73
C THR A 624 30.68 31.33 -4.76
N LEU A 625 31.94 31.52 -4.36
CA LEU A 625 33.10 31.36 -5.24
C LEU A 625 33.23 29.91 -5.76
N VAL A 626 33.04 28.92 -4.90
CA VAL A 626 33.07 27.49 -5.28
C VAL A 626 31.87 27.11 -6.15
N SER A 627 30.68 27.62 -5.84
CA SER A 627 29.47 27.42 -6.63
C SER A 627 29.56 28.10 -8.00
N GLN A 628 30.17 29.28 -8.07
CA GLN A 628 30.44 29.97 -9.34
C GLN A 628 31.47 29.19 -10.16
N ALA A 629 32.52 28.65 -9.53
CA ALA A 629 33.47 27.74 -10.18
C ALA A 629 32.77 26.46 -10.68
N TYR A 630 31.77 25.95 -9.96
CA TYR A 630 30.90 24.85 -10.38
C TYR A 630 29.97 25.22 -11.54
N VAL A 631 29.49 26.46 -11.61
CA VAL A 631 28.65 26.91 -12.73
C VAL A 631 29.50 27.14 -13.98
N ASP A 632 30.71 27.67 -13.79
CA ASP A 632 31.66 27.93 -14.86
C ASP A 632 32.35 26.64 -15.35
N ASP A 633 32.43 25.60 -14.51
CA ASP A 633 32.96 24.27 -14.81
C ASP A 633 32.34 23.17 -13.92
N PRO A 634 31.12 22.68 -14.25
CA PRO A 634 30.33 21.77 -13.42
C PRO A 634 30.91 20.37 -13.21
N TYR A 635 32.00 20.05 -13.89
CA TYR A 635 32.63 18.72 -13.83
C TYR A 635 34.11 18.77 -13.39
N GLY A 636 34.64 19.96 -13.07
CA GLY A 636 35.87 20.09 -12.31
C GLY A 636 37.16 19.74 -13.05
N SER A 637 37.63 20.67 -13.89
CA SER A 637 38.74 20.51 -14.83
C SER A 637 40.14 20.35 -14.23
N ASP A 638 40.33 20.37 -12.91
CA ASP A 638 41.69 20.24 -12.35
C ASP A 638 42.05 18.84 -11.81
N VAL A 639 41.12 17.95 -11.42
CA VAL A 639 41.41 16.48 -11.27
C VAL A 639 40.18 15.50 -11.31
N GLY A 640 38.95 15.87 -11.75
CA GLY A 640 37.67 15.14 -11.48
C GLY A 640 36.92 14.48 -12.66
N TYR A 641 36.03 13.50 -12.39
CA TYR A 641 35.37 12.62 -13.36
C TYR A 641 34.54 13.32 -14.47
N THR A 642 34.56 12.79 -15.69
CA THR A 642 33.80 13.31 -16.84
C THR A 642 32.31 12.94 -16.78
N VAL A 643 31.44 13.65 -17.50
CA VAL A 643 30.00 13.34 -17.65
C VAL A 643 29.75 11.87 -17.98
N ASP A 644 30.54 11.32 -18.90
CA ASP A 644 30.43 9.92 -19.32
C ASP A 644 30.79 8.96 -18.18
N GLU A 645 31.74 9.32 -17.31
CA GLU A 645 32.10 8.49 -16.16
C GLU A 645 31.01 8.47 -15.09
N ILE A 646 30.23 9.54 -14.99
CA ILE A 646 29.03 9.59 -14.13
C ILE A 646 27.96 8.64 -14.65
N LYS A 647 27.65 8.73 -15.96
CA LYS A 647 26.70 7.82 -16.63
C LYS A 647 27.11 6.36 -16.42
N ARG A 648 28.41 6.05 -16.51
CA ARG A 648 28.92 4.70 -16.22
C ARG A 648 28.62 4.25 -14.79
N ILE A 649 28.83 5.09 -13.80
CA ILE A 649 28.57 4.75 -12.39
C ILE A 649 27.07 4.50 -12.16
N GLU A 650 26.21 5.36 -12.70
CA GLU A 650 24.75 5.26 -12.55
C GLU A 650 24.20 3.97 -13.18
N LEU A 651 24.56 3.70 -14.44
CA LEU A 651 24.10 2.51 -15.15
C LEU A 651 24.65 1.22 -14.51
N ARG A 652 25.90 1.22 -14.04
CA ARG A 652 26.47 0.07 -13.29
C ARG A 652 25.71 -0.19 -11.99
N LYS A 653 25.37 0.87 -11.24
CA LYS A 653 24.59 0.73 -10.00
C LYS A 653 23.21 0.13 -10.26
N LYS A 654 22.57 0.43 -11.40
CA LYS A 654 21.31 -0.21 -11.80
C LYS A 654 21.48 -1.71 -12.05
N LEU A 655 22.51 -2.10 -12.82
CA LEU A 655 22.85 -3.51 -13.03
C LEU A 655 23.15 -4.25 -11.72
N ASP A 656 23.86 -3.60 -10.79
CA ASP A 656 24.12 -4.15 -9.46
C ASP A 656 22.82 -4.35 -8.67
N THR A 657 21.85 -3.43 -8.81
CA THR A 657 20.54 -3.53 -8.15
C THR A 657 19.72 -4.69 -8.69
N PHE A 658 19.72 -4.91 -10.01
CA PHE A 658 19.13 -6.10 -10.63
C PHE A 658 19.82 -7.39 -10.17
N SER A 659 21.15 -7.38 -10.07
CA SER A 659 21.89 -8.54 -9.56
C SER A 659 21.51 -8.86 -8.11
N ASN A 660 21.30 -7.84 -7.27
CA ASN A 660 20.82 -8.03 -5.91
C ASN A 660 19.39 -8.60 -5.89
N ALA A 661 18.48 -8.08 -6.71
CA ALA A 661 17.11 -8.59 -6.81
C ALA A 661 17.09 -10.08 -7.23
N VAL A 662 17.86 -10.45 -8.26
CA VAL A 662 18.02 -11.84 -8.69
C VAL A 662 18.56 -12.71 -7.55
N SER A 663 19.52 -12.22 -6.77
CA SER A 663 20.07 -12.97 -5.64
C SER A 663 19.07 -13.19 -4.51
N THR A 664 18.22 -12.20 -4.23
CA THR A 664 17.23 -12.21 -3.14
C THR A 664 16.03 -13.09 -3.50
N PHE A 665 15.54 -12.99 -4.74
CA PHE A 665 14.32 -13.68 -5.19
C PHE A 665 14.59 -14.91 -6.06
N TYR A 666 15.83 -15.40 -6.07
CA TYR A 666 16.24 -16.56 -6.84
C TYR A 666 15.33 -17.77 -6.56
N ASN A 667 14.80 -18.36 -7.63
CA ASN A 667 13.97 -19.56 -7.54
C ASN A 667 14.47 -20.66 -8.51
N ASN A 668 13.99 -21.90 -8.31
CA ASN A 668 14.45 -23.05 -9.08
C ASN A 668 14.11 -22.97 -10.58
N GLU A 669 13.03 -22.28 -10.95
CA GLU A 669 12.63 -22.14 -12.35
C GLU A 669 13.56 -21.18 -13.10
N PHE A 670 13.99 -20.11 -12.44
CA PHE A 670 14.95 -19.15 -12.99
C PHE A 670 16.31 -19.79 -13.34
N SER A 671 16.67 -20.93 -12.75
CA SER A 671 17.95 -21.62 -13.02
C SER A 671 18.23 -21.91 -14.50
N LYS A 672 17.18 -22.07 -15.33
CA LYS A 672 17.30 -22.29 -16.78
C LYS A 672 17.56 -21.02 -17.59
N HIS A 673 17.34 -19.86 -16.98
CA HIS A 673 17.38 -18.52 -17.55
C HIS A 673 18.60 -17.72 -17.08
N VAL A 674 19.37 -18.26 -16.12
CA VAL A 674 20.55 -17.60 -15.54
C VAL A 674 21.63 -17.31 -16.57
N ASP A 675 21.87 -18.22 -17.51
CA ASP A 675 22.94 -18.06 -18.51
C ASP A 675 22.64 -16.88 -19.46
N GLU A 676 21.41 -16.80 -19.96
CA GLU A 676 20.92 -15.72 -20.82
C GLU A 676 20.86 -14.37 -20.07
N TYR A 677 20.38 -14.36 -18.82
CA TYR A 677 20.46 -13.16 -17.96
C TYR A 677 21.91 -12.66 -17.77
N ASN A 678 22.85 -13.58 -17.53
CA ASN A 678 24.25 -13.20 -17.37
C ASN A 678 24.87 -12.69 -18.67
N GLU A 679 24.47 -13.22 -19.83
CA GLU A 679 24.85 -12.73 -21.15
C GLU A 679 24.37 -11.29 -21.36
N MET A 680 23.06 -11.02 -21.21
CA MET A 680 22.49 -9.68 -21.32
C MET A 680 23.14 -8.67 -20.36
N LYS A 681 23.41 -9.10 -19.12
CA LYS A 681 24.10 -8.27 -18.12
C LYS A 681 25.53 -7.95 -18.53
N ASN A 682 26.29 -8.94 -19.02
CA ASN A 682 27.67 -8.73 -19.47
C ASN A 682 27.72 -7.79 -20.67
N GLU A 683 26.79 -7.98 -21.60
CA GLU A 683 26.60 -7.10 -22.74
C GLU A 683 26.30 -5.65 -22.34
N ALA A 684 25.42 -5.43 -21.35
CA ALA A 684 25.15 -4.10 -20.81
C ALA A 684 26.41 -3.48 -20.17
N TYR A 685 27.19 -4.25 -19.40
CA TYR A 685 28.46 -3.77 -18.85
C TYR A 685 29.46 -3.39 -19.95
N GLU A 686 29.55 -4.16 -21.05
CA GLU A 686 30.44 -3.85 -22.16
C GLU A 686 30.03 -2.56 -22.87
N SER A 687 28.73 -2.38 -23.17
CA SER A 687 28.22 -1.14 -23.77
C SER A 687 28.48 0.08 -22.87
N ILE A 688 28.36 -0.07 -21.53
CA ILE A 688 28.73 0.98 -20.57
C ILE A 688 30.24 1.28 -20.61
N GLU A 689 31.09 0.26 -20.69
CA GLU A 689 32.54 0.43 -20.72
C GLU A 689 33.01 1.18 -21.96
N ILE A 690 32.46 0.88 -23.12
CA ILE A 690 32.81 1.56 -24.38
C ILE A 690 32.09 2.90 -24.58
N ALA A 691 31.33 3.36 -23.57
CA ALA A 691 30.54 4.59 -23.61
C ALA A 691 29.40 4.60 -24.66
N ASN A 692 28.88 3.42 -25.02
CA ASN A 692 27.68 3.25 -25.82
C ASN A 692 26.43 3.32 -24.91
N PHE A 693 26.15 4.51 -24.37
CA PHE A 693 25.09 4.70 -23.38
C PHE A 693 23.68 4.45 -23.91
N VAL A 694 23.42 4.76 -25.19
CA VAL A 694 22.10 4.56 -25.81
C VAL A 694 21.72 3.08 -25.82
N ASP A 695 22.64 2.21 -26.25
CA ASP A 695 22.37 0.78 -26.27
C ASP A 695 22.42 0.17 -24.86
N ALA A 696 23.22 0.73 -23.95
CA ALA A 696 23.23 0.32 -22.56
C ALA A 696 21.89 0.59 -21.85
N GLU A 697 21.24 1.73 -22.11
CA GLU A 697 19.90 2.05 -21.60
C GLU A 697 18.85 1.06 -22.10
N LEU A 698 18.86 0.78 -23.41
CA LEU A 698 17.97 -0.22 -24.01
C LEU A 698 18.16 -1.60 -23.40
N LYS A 699 19.41 -2.04 -23.22
CA LYS A 699 19.72 -3.33 -22.57
C LYS A 699 19.27 -3.36 -21.11
N ILE A 700 19.35 -2.26 -20.37
CA ILE A 700 18.86 -2.21 -18.98
C ILE A 700 17.34 -2.39 -18.94
N LEU A 701 16.59 -1.75 -19.85
CA LEU A 701 15.15 -1.96 -19.96
C LEU A 701 14.84 -3.42 -20.33
N GLU A 702 15.55 -3.97 -21.31
CA GLU A 702 15.40 -5.36 -21.74
C GLU A 702 15.70 -6.36 -20.60
N ILE A 703 16.71 -6.09 -19.77
CA ILE A 703 16.99 -6.91 -18.57
C ILE A 703 15.84 -6.81 -17.57
N GLY A 704 15.27 -5.62 -17.36
CA GLY A 704 14.11 -5.43 -16.49
C GLY A 704 12.93 -6.28 -16.94
N ASP A 705 12.62 -6.25 -18.24
CA ASP A 705 11.54 -7.03 -18.85
C ASP A 705 11.82 -8.54 -18.77
N TYR A 706 13.04 -8.97 -19.10
CA TYR A 706 13.46 -10.37 -18.97
C TYR A 706 13.30 -10.90 -17.55
N LEU A 707 13.71 -10.12 -16.55
CA LEU A 707 13.54 -10.48 -15.15
C LEU A 707 12.06 -10.52 -14.76
N SER A 708 11.26 -9.61 -15.28
CA SER A 708 9.82 -9.57 -15.01
C SER A 708 9.12 -10.88 -15.40
N GLU A 709 9.53 -11.47 -16.53
CA GLU A 709 8.94 -12.69 -17.08
C GLU A 709 9.48 -13.97 -16.44
N HIS A 710 10.78 -14.01 -16.13
CA HIS A 710 11.48 -15.25 -15.80
C HIS A 710 11.82 -15.43 -14.31
N LEU A 711 11.91 -14.36 -13.51
CA LEU A 711 12.23 -14.43 -12.08
C LEU A 711 10.99 -14.66 -11.19
N ALA A 712 9.79 -14.59 -11.78
CA ALA A 712 8.53 -14.92 -11.12
C ALA A 712 8.47 -16.38 -10.61
N LEU A 713 7.87 -16.59 -9.44
CA LEU A 713 7.60 -17.91 -8.86
C LEU A 713 6.17 -18.32 -9.27
N LYS A 714 6.06 -19.33 -10.13
CA LYS A 714 4.76 -19.86 -10.53
C LYS A 714 4.25 -20.89 -9.53
N SER A 715 2.93 -20.92 -9.35
CA SER A 715 2.23 -21.91 -8.54
C SER A 715 1.00 -22.36 -9.30
N ASP A 716 0.80 -23.68 -9.44
CA ASP A 716 -0.38 -24.22 -10.13
C ASP A 716 -1.69 -23.83 -9.42
N SER A 717 -1.63 -23.58 -8.12
CA SER A 717 -2.80 -23.25 -7.30
C SER A 717 -3.13 -21.76 -7.20
N ILE A 718 -2.33 -20.88 -7.83
CA ILE A 718 -2.56 -19.42 -7.81
C ILE A 718 -2.20 -18.85 -9.18
N ILE A 719 -3.16 -18.24 -9.87
CA ILE A 719 -2.95 -17.54 -11.12
C ILE A 719 -3.42 -16.10 -10.93
N TYR A 720 -2.57 -15.13 -11.21
CA TYR A 720 -2.98 -13.72 -11.13
C TYR A 720 -2.22 -12.88 -12.14
N GLU A 721 -2.66 -11.64 -12.29
CA GLU A 721 -2.03 -10.58 -13.06
C GLU A 721 -2.00 -9.34 -12.16
N ILE A 722 -0.87 -8.64 -12.16
CA ILE A 722 -0.71 -7.38 -11.44
C ILE A 722 -0.08 -6.31 -12.31
N SER A 723 -0.56 -5.08 -12.18
CA SER A 723 -0.04 -3.89 -12.84
C SER A 723 0.03 -2.69 -11.90
N TYR A 724 0.79 -1.69 -12.30
CA TYR A 724 0.90 -0.40 -11.63
C TYR A 724 0.50 0.73 -12.59
N ASP A 725 -0.46 1.56 -12.16
CA ASP A 725 -0.87 2.79 -12.84
C ASP A 725 -0.08 3.97 -12.26
N SER A 726 0.87 4.48 -13.05
CA SER A 726 1.77 5.57 -12.66
C SER A 726 1.12 6.95 -12.68
N GLU A 727 -0.04 7.13 -13.34
CA GLU A 727 -0.75 8.41 -13.29
C GLU A 727 -1.54 8.58 -11.98
N LYS A 728 -2.01 7.45 -11.43
CA LYS A 728 -2.86 7.41 -10.23
C LYS A 728 -2.16 6.92 -8.97
N ASP A 729 -0.94 6.40 -9.07
CA ASP A 729 -0.20 5.72 -8.00
C ASP A 729 -0.94 4.50 -7.41
N ILE A 730 -1.63 3.74 -8.28
CA ILE A 730 -2.48 2.60 -7.90
C ILE A 730 -1.90 1.29 -8.41
N TRP A 731 -1.86 0.29 -7.54
CA TRP A 731 -1.61 -1.11 -7.91
C TRP A 731 -2.93 -1.82 -8.14
N ILE A 732 -3.01 -2.64 -9.19
CA ILE A 732 -4.20 -3.39 -9.58
C ILE A 732 -3.84 -4.87 -9.70
N ILE A 733 -4.56 -5.75 -9.00
CA ILE A 733 -4.36 -7.20 -9.07
C ILE A 733 -5.68 -7.92 -9.34
N GLN A 734 -5.63 -8.90 -10.24
CA GLN A 734 -6.77 -9.76 -10.57
C GLN A 734 -6.30 -11.20 -10.78
N GLY A 735 -7.12 -12.19 -10.45
CA GLY A 735 -6.71 -13.58 -10.59
C GLY A 735 -7.71 -14.60 -10.09
N ALA A 736 -7.24 -15.84 -9.96
CA ALA A 736 -7.98 -16.97 -9.43
C ALA A 736 -7.08 -17.93 -8.62
N THR A 737 -7.66 -18.55 -7.59
CA THR A 737 -7.04 -19.60 -6.78
C THR A 737 -7.66 -20.97 -7.05
N GLU A 738 -6.86 -22.02 -6.94
CA GLU A 738 -7.33 -23.40 -7.07
C GLU A 738 -7.99 -23.85 -5.76
N LYS A 739 -9.32 -23.95 -5.77
CA LYS A 739 -10.10 -24.37 -4.61
C LYS A 739 -10.27 -25.87 -4.50
N SER A 740 -9.99 -26.39 -3.30
CA SER A 740 -10.30 -27.78 -2.92
C SER A 740 -11.77 -28.00 -2.55
N VAL A 741 -12.45 -26.93 -2.13
CA VAL A 741 -13.88 -26.91 -1.78
C VAL A 741 -14.45 -25.63 -2.39
N PHE A 742 -15.25 -25.78 -3.43
CA PHE A 742 -16.09 -24.71 -3.95
C PHE A 742 -17.14 -24.36 -2.88
N ASP A 743 -17.51 -23.08 -2.75
CA ASP A 743 -18.45 -22.55 -1.73
C ASP A 743 -17.84 -22.12 -0.37
N ARG A 744 -16.53 -21.83 -0.33
CA ARG A 744 -15.87 -21.21 0.82
C ARG A 744 -14.95 -20.07 0.37
N ARG A 745 -15.08 -18.91 1.00
CA ARG A 745 -14.17 -17.76 0.84
C ARG A 745 -12.91 -17.92 1.69
N GLU A 746 -11.78 -17.47 1.18
CA GLU A 746 -10.47 -17.58 1.82
C GLU A 746 -9.74 -16.23 1.72
N ASN A 747 -9.00 -15.87 2.77
CA ASN A 747 -8.20 -14.65 2.77
C ASN A 747 -6.94 -14.86 1.91
N LEU A 748 -6.58 -13.82 1.19
CA LEU A 748 -5.35 -13.70 0.43
C LEU A 748 -4.52 -12.56 0.99
N TYR A 749 -3.22 -12.76 0.98
CA TYR A 749 -2.25 -11.79 1.42
C TYR A 749 -1.35 -11.43 0.25
N VAL A 750 -1.29 -10.14 -0.08
CA VAL A 750 -0.35 -9.60 -1.06
C VAL A 750 0.72 -8.83 -0.34
N THR A 751 1.96 -9.13 -0.66
CA THR A 751 3.14 -8.36 -0.25
C THR A 751 3.88 -7.89 -1.47
N VAL A 752 4.07 -6.58 -1.59
CA VAL A 752 4.98 -5.98 -2.57
C VAL A 752 6.33 -5.80 -1.91
N TYR A 753 7.39 -6.30 -2.55
CA TYR A 753 8.77 -6.13 -2.13
C TYR A 753 9.53 -5.22 -3.09
N ASN A 754 10.42 -4.41 -2.52
CA ASN A 754 11.45 -3.69 -3.27
C ASN A 754 12.55 -4.65 -3.75
N MET A 755 13.40 -4.21 -4.67
CA MET A 755 14.55 -4.97 -5.20
C MET A 755 15.53 -5.48 -4.13
N ASP A 756 15.61 -4.80 -2.98
CA ASP A 756 16.48 -5.19 -1.86
C ASP A 756 15.84 -6.22 -0.91
N GLY A 757 14.58 -6.62 -1.14
CA GLY A 757 13.83 -7.54 -0.30
C GLY A 757 13.06 -6.88 0.85
N SER A 758 13.15 -5.56 1.02
CA SER A 758 12.31 -4.83 1.98
C SER A 758 10.85 -4.79 1.52
N THR A 759 9.92 -4.82 2.47
CA THR A 759 8.49 -4.69 2.18
C THR A 759 8.16 -3.26 1.78
N HIS A 760 7.56 -3.12 0.59
CA HIS A 760 7.03 -1.87 0.06
C HIS A 760 5.59 -1.64 0.51
N SER A 761 4.72 -2.64 0.31
CA SER A 761 3.29 -2.59 0.67
C SER A 761 2.79 -3.97 1.07
N ASN A 762 1.77 -4.03 1.93
CA ASN A 762 1.07 -5.24 2.31
C ASN A 762 -0.44 -5.01 2.25
N LEU A 763 -1.17 -6.05 1.84
CA LEU A 763 -2.61 -6.01 1.69
C LEU A 763 -3.26 -7.35 2.04
N GLU A 764 -4.39 -7.30 2.73
CA GLU A 764 -5.27 -8.44 2.95
C GLU A 764 -6.62 -8.22 2.25
N PHE A 765 -7.09 -9.22 1.53
CA PHE A 765 -8.40 -9.22 0.86
C PHE A 765 -8.93 -10.65 0.74
N THR A 766 -10.12 -10.85 0.18
CA THR A 766 -10.76 -12.17 0.09
C THR A 766 -11.09 -12.53 -1.35
N ASP A 767 -11.01 -13.83 -1.68
CA ASP A 767 -11.52 -14.35 -2.95
C ASP A 767 -13.06 -14.50 -2.96
N THR A 768 -13.60 -14.64 -4.16
CA THR A 768 -14.97 -15.06 -4.44
C THR A 768 -15.15 -16.54 -4.14
N LYS A 769 -16.38 -17.05 -4.04
CA LYS A 769 -16.61 -18.49 -3.75
C LYS A 769 -16.00 -19.43 -4.79
N GLN A 770 -15.85 -18.95 -6.01
CA GLN A 770 -15.29 -19.67 -7.15
C GLN A 770 -13.75 -19.63 -7.16
N GLY A 771 -13.15 -18.77 -6.34
CA GLY A 771 -11.70 -18.60 -6.20
C GLY A 771 -11.13 -17.43 -6.98
N ASN A 772 -11.97 -16.70 -7.73
CA ASN A 772 -11.55 -15.47 -8.42
C ASN A 772 -11.32 -14.35 -7.41
N PHE A 773 -10.52 -13.36 -7.75
CA PHE A 773 -10.36 -12.16 -6.94
C PHE A 773 -9.93 -10.98 -7.81
N PHE A 774 -10.29 -9.80 -7.34
CA PHE A 774 -9.85 -8.51 -7.84
C PHE A 774 -9.59 -7.62 -6.63
N THR A 775 -8.52 -6.82 -6.66
CA THR A 775 -8.30 -5.74 -5.69
C THR A 775 -7.35 -4.68 -6.25
N GLN A 776 -7.36 -3.52 -5.62
CA GLN A 776 -6.44 -2.43 -5.94
C GLN A 776 -6.12 -1.61 -4.70
N TRP A 777 -4.98 -0.94 -4.68
CA TRP A 777 -4.58 -0.09 -3.55
C TRP A 777 -3.58 0.99 -3.94
N VAL A 778 -3.61 2.11 -3.22
CA VAL A 778 -2.66 3.22 -3.39
C VAL A 778 -1.38 2.93 -2.60
N ALA A 779 -0.27 2.81 -3.34
CA ALA A 779 1.09 2.73 -2.82
C ALA A 779 2.07 3.30 -3.86
N PRO A 780 2.49 4.57 -3.73
CA PRO A 780 3.37 5.21 -4.71
C PRO A 780 4.71 4.49 -4.85
N ALA A 781 5.11 4.23 -6.09
CA ALA A 781 6.30 3.48 -6.45
C ALA A 781 7.20 4.29 -7.39
N ASP A 782 8.51 4.21 -7.14
CA ASP A 782 9.55 4.80 -8.01
C ASP A 782 9.86 3.83 -9.16
N PRO A 783 10.51 4.28 -10.25
CA PRO A 783 10.97 3.37 -11.30
C PRO A 783 11.88 2.25 -10.78
N GLY A 784 11.66 1.02 -11.26
CA GLY A 784 12.38 -0.17 -10.80
C GLY A 784 11.58 -1.47 -10.89
N LEU A 785 12.14 -2.54 -10.32
CA LEU A 785 11.49 -3.86 -10.23
C LEU A 785 10.83 -4.06 -8.88
N TYR A 786 9.57 -4.46 -8.88
CA TYR A 786 8.81 -4.79 -7.68
C TYR A 786 8.38 -6.23 -7.72
N VAL A 787 8.72 -6.99 -6.67
CA VAL A 787 8.29 -8.39 -6.56
C VAL A 787 7.01 -8.44 -5.76
N VAL A 788 5.91 -8.74 -6.42
CA VAL A 788 4.62 -8.90 -5.78
C VAL A 788 4.43 -10.37 -5.46
N MET A 789 4.23 -10.71 -4.20
CA MET A 789 3.96 -12.07 -3.73
C MET A 789 2.51 -12.18 -3.27
N LEU A 790 1.76 -13.09 -3.89
CA LEU A 790 0.42 -13.48 -3.45
C LEU A 790 0.51 -14.80 -2.68
N GLN A 791 0.00 -14.79 -1.45
CA GLN A 791 -0.09 -15.98 -0.60
C GLN A 791 -1.54 -16.42 -0.43
N TYR A 792 -1.79 -17.68 -0.77
CA TYR A 792 -3.06 -18.38 -0.57
C TYR A 792 -2.79 -19.66 0.23
N LYS A 793 -3.24 -19.72 1.49
CA LYS A 793 -2.91 -20.83 2.42
C LYS A 793 -1.39 -21.03 2.52
N ASN A 794 -0.91 -22.21 2.09
CA ASN A 794 0.50 -22.59 2.05
C ASN A 794 1.12 -22.39 0.66
N PHE A 795 0.33 -21.96 -0.33
CA PHE A 795 0.79 -21.68 -1.68
C PHE A 795 1.24 -20.23 -1.79
N LYS A 796 2.29 -20.01 -2.56
CA LYS A 796 2.86 -18.70 -2.84
C LYS A 796 3.14 -18.62 -4.32
N ALA A 797 2.71 -17.54 -4.95
CA ALA A 797 3.09 -17.17 -6.30
C ALA A 797 3.67 -15.76 -6.26
N THR A 798 4.60 -15.48 -7.17
CA THR A 798 5.09 -14.12 -7.37
C THR A 798 4.95 -13.69 -8.82
N GLN A 799 4.75 -12.40 -9.02
CA GLN A 799 4.90 -11.70 -10.30
C GLN A 799 5.75 -10.47 -10.06
N ILE A 800 6.43 -10.03 -11.10
CA ILE A 800 7.35 -8.92 -11.02
C ILE A 800 6.84 -7.83 -11.92
N VAL A 801 6.65 -6.64 -11.36
CA VAL A 801 6.24 -5.45 -12.10
C VAL A 801 7.47 -4.60 -12.35
N HIS A 802 7.76 -4.35 -13.62
CA HIS A 802 8.80 -3.44 -14.05
C HIS A 802 8.18 -2.07 -14.34
N ILE A 803 8.53 -1.09 -13.51
CA ILE A 803 8.16 0.31 -13.74
C ILE A 803 9.33 0.95 -14.49
N GLU A 804 9.13 1.24 -15.77
CA GLU A 804 10.16 1.79 -16.65
C GLU A 804 10.69 3.14 -16.15
N GLU A 805 11.99 3.36 -16.34
CA GLU A 805 12.67 4.60 -15.95
C GLU A 805 12.92 5.49 -17.18
N ASP A 806 12.66 6.79 -17.03
CA ASP A 806 13.07 7.79 -18.02
C ASP A 806 14.48 8.29 -17.70
N PHE A 807 15.44 7.92 -18.55
CA PHE A 807 16.86 8.23 -18.35
C PHE A 807 17.19 9.71 -18.57
N GLY A 808 16.31 10.51 -19.20
CA GLY A 808 16.44 11.97 -19.30
C GLY A 808 17.74 12.52 -19.91
N TYR A 809 18.58 11.70 -20.54
CA TYR A 809 19.86 12.12 -21.09
C TYR A 809 19.71 12.70 -22.50
N ASP A 810 20.29 13.89 -22.72
CA ASP A 810 20.39 14.47 -24.05
C ASP A 810 21.64 13.97 -24.80
N TYR A 811 21.44 13.49 -26.03
CA TYR A 811 22.51 13.00 -26.90
C TYR A 811 22.78 13.96 -28.06
N SER A 812 24.04 14.35 -28.23
CA SER A 812 24.45 15.16 -29.38
C SER A 812 24.55 14.31 -30.65
N THR A 813 24.56 14.95 -31.83
CA THR A 813 24.78 14.25 -33.11
C THR A 813 26.14 13.55 -33.19
N SER A 814 27.15 14.06 -32.48
CA SER A 814 28.45 13.39 -32.33
C SER A 814 28.36 12.11 -31.50
N ASP A 815 27.55 12.11 -30.44
CA ASP A 815 27.35 10.92 -29.61
C ASP A 815 26.61 9.82 -30.41
N LEU A 816 25.59 10.19 -31.19
CA LEU A 816 24.85 9.24 -32.04
C LEU A 816 25.71 8.62 -33.15
N ASN A 817 26.60 9.38 -33.77
CA ASN A 817 27.56 8.82 -34.74
C ASN A 817 28.55 7.84 -34.07
N LEU A 818 28.87 8.07 -32.80
CA LEU A 818 29.75 7.19 -32.04
C LEU A 818 29.06 5.86 -31.68
N VAL A 819 27.74 5.90 -31.43
CA VAL A 819 26.90 4.70 -31.23
C VAL A 819 26.93 3.80 -32.48
N GLU A 820 26.81 4.36 -33.68
CA GLU A 820 26.88 3.56 -34.93
C GLU A 820 28.24 2.85 -35.08
N LEU A 821 29.34 3.54 -34.73
CA LEU A 821 30.68 2.95 -34.76
C LEU A 821 30.88 1.91 -33.65
N ALA A 822 30.27 2.11 -32.48
CA ALA A 822 30.29 1.15 -31.38
C ALA A 822 29.53 -0.13 -31.76
N ARG A 823 28.37 -0.02 -32.41
CA ARG A 823 27.62 -1.19 -32.93
C ARG A 823 28.42 -1.96 -33.97
N GLU A 824 29.07 -1.28 -34.92
CA GLU A 824 29.94 -1.95 -35.89
C GLU A 824 31.13 -2.64 -35.21
N PHE A 825 31.68 -2.05 -34.15
CA PHE A 825 32.72 -2.68 -33.35
C PHE A 825 32.22 -3.95 -32.64
N GLU A 826 31.08 -3.88 -31.95
CA GLU A 826 30.45 -5.02 -31.26
C GLU A 826 30.15 -6.16 -32.24
N GLU A 827 29.61 -5.86 -33.43
CA GLU A 827 29.36 -6.86 -34.49
C GLU A 827 30.67 -7.55 -34.94
N LEU A 828 31.74 -6.80 -35.17
CA LEU A 828 33.02 -7.34 -35.60
C LEU A 828 33.73 -8.12 -34.49
N GLN A 829 33.57 -7.70 -33.24
CA GLN A 829 34.11 -8.40 -32.07
C GLN A 829 33.37 -9.73 -31.86
N SER A 830 32.04 -9.72 -31.84
CA SER A 830 31.20 -10.93 -31.75
C SER A 830 31.48 -11.91 -32.89
N PHE A 831 31.63 -11.40 -34.12
CA PHE A 831 32.08 -12.20 -35.26
C PHE A 831 33.46 -12.82 -34.99
N GLY A 832 34.39 -12.02 -34.48
CA GLY A 832 35.74 -12.44 -34.11
C GLY A 832 35.74 -13.54 -33.04
N GLU A 833 34.98 -13.41 -31.98
CA GLU A 833 34.89 -14.39 -30.88
C GLU A 833 34.25 -15.70 -31.35
N THR A 834 33.16 -15.61 -32.11
CA THR A 834 32.48 -16.76 -32.72
C THR A 834 33.41 -17.54 -33.67
N PHE A 835 34.27 -16.82 -34.41
CA PHE A 835 35.14 -17.41 -35.43
C PHE A 835 36.52 -17.84 -34.89
N GLY A 836 37.08 -17.09 -33.94
CA GLY A 836 38.42 -17.26 -33.38
C GLY A 836 38.49 -18.11 -32.11
N GLY A 837 37.35 -18.39 -31.46
CA GLY A 837 37.25 -19.09 -30.17
C GLY A 837 37.75 -18.24 -28.99
N GLU A 838 37.75 -18.82 -27.78
CA GLU A 838 38.07 -18.17 -26.47
C GLU A 838 39.45 -17.47 -26.36
N ARG A 839 40.24 -17.41 -27.45
CA ARG A 839 41.62 -16.90 -27.48
C ARG A 839 41.84 -15.75 -28.46
N LEU A 840 40.79 -15.09 -28.95
CA LEU A 840 40.93 -13.90 -29.78
C LEU A 840 41.76 -12.82 -29.06
N ASP A 841 41.53 -12.65 -27.76
CA ASP A 841 42.25 -11.74 -26.87
C ASP A 841 43.69 -12.16 -26.57
N ASP A 842 44.01 -13.45 -26.69
CA ASP A 842 45.39 -13.94 -26.53
C ASP A 842 46.28 -13.53 -27.73
N ASN A 843 45.68 -13.17 -28.88
CA ASN A 843 46.43 -12.72 -30.04
C ASN A 843 46.82 -11.24 -29.88
N PRO A 844 48.12 -10.92 -29.70
CA PRO A 844 48.55 -9.56 -29.40
C PRO A 844 48.25 -8.55 -30.51
N ARG A 845 47.99 -9.01 -31.74
CA ARG A 845 47.59 -8.13 -32.85
C ARG A 845 46.11 -7.75 -32.79
N PHE A 846 45.22 -8.69 -32.47
CA PHE A 846 43.80 -8.40 -32.29
C PHE A 846 43.56 -7.60 -31.03
N ALA A 847 44.08 -8.07 -29.88
CA ALA A 847 43.97 -7.37 -28.61
C ALA A 847 44.49 -5.92 -28.67
N SER A 848 45.58 -5.66 -29.40
CA SER A 848 46.08 -4.29 -29.57
C SER A 848 45.13 -3.39 -30.37
N VAL A 849 44.43 -3.92 -31.38
CA VAL A 849 43.49 -3.12 -32.19
C VAL A 849 42.17 -2.95 -31.44
N ILE A 850 41.67 -4.01 -30.82
CA ILE A 850 40.46 -4.01 -29.98
C ILE A 850 40.60 -3.00 -28.83
N ASN A 851 41.70 -3.05 -28.06
CA ASN A 851 41.93 -2.09 -26.97
C ASN A 851 42.09 -0.64 -27.46
N GLN A 852 42.63 -0.43 -28.67
CA GLN A 852 42.70 0.91 -29.27
C GLN A 852 41.32 1.42 -29.69
N ILE A 853 40.46 0.56 -30.24
CA ILE A 853 39.08 0.93 -30.57
C ILE A 853 38.32 1.29 -29.29
N LYS A 854 38.38 0.43 -28.26
CA LYS A 854 37.76 0.69 -26.95
C LYS A 854 38.24 2.03 -26.37
N ALA A 855 39.55 2.28 -26.31
CA ALA A 855 40.09 3.56 -25.83
C ALA A 855 39.61 4.77 -26.65
N ASN A 856 39.62 4.67 -27.98
CA ASN A 856 39.19 5.76 -28.85
C ASN A 856 37.68 6.04 -28.78
N LEU A 857 36.86 5.01 -28.52
CA LEU A 857 35.42 5.17 -28.24
C LEU A 857 35.22 5.97 -26.94
N VAL A 858 35.96 5.63 -25.88
CA VAL A 858 35.92 6.40 -24.61
C VAL A 858 36.38 7.85 -24.79
N GLU A 859 37.39 8.09 -25.63
CA GLU A 859 37.92 9.44 -25.91
C GLU A 859 37.08 10.25 -26.93
N LYS A 860 35.98 9.68 -27.44
CA LYS A 860 35.10 10.24 -28.48
C LYS A 860 35.80 10.59 -29.80
N ASP A 861 36.86 9.88 -30.16
CA ASP A 861 37.61 10.13 -31.41
C ASP A 861 37.04 9.30 -32.58
N THR A 862 35.91 9.76 -33.12
CA THR A 862 35.21 9.13 -34.26
C THR A 862 36.13 8.76 -35.44
N LYS A 863 37.13 9.59 -35.72
CA LYS A 863 38.05 9.36 -36.85
C LYS A 863 39.00 8.21 -36.56
N ASN A 864 39.63 8.21 -35.39
CA ASN A 864 40.54 7.12 -35.02
C ASN A 864 39.79 5.81 -34.73
N VAL A 865 38.55 5.85 -34.24
CA VAL A 865 37.68 4.67 -34.15
C VAL A 865 37.46 4.08 -35.55
N ASN A 866 37.04 4.89 -36.52
CA ASN A 866 36.77 4.41 -37.88
C ASN A 866 38.04 3.86 -38.56
N ASP A 867 39.18 4.54 -38.43
CA ASP A 867 40.46 4.06 -38.99
C ASP A 867 40.87 2.71 -38.35
N LYS A 868 40.60 2.51 -37.05
CA LYS A 868 40.91 1.26 -36.35
C LYS A 868 39.90 0.14 -36.61
N LEU A 869 38.64 0.47 -36.84
CA LEU A 869 37.64 -0.47 -37.34
C LEU A 869 38.05 -1.02 -38.71
N ASP A 870 38.56 -0.18 -39.60
CA ASP A 870 39.12 -0.65 -40.88
C ASP A 870 40.35 -1.55 -40.67
N ASP A 871 41.22 -1.27 -39.70
CA ASP A 871 42.32 -2.17 -39.32
C ASP A 871 41.78 -3.53 -38.83
N LEU A 872 40.72 -3.53 -38.00
CA LEU A 872 40.09 -4.75 -37.49
C LEU A 872 39.43 -5.55 -38.62
N LYS A 873 38.69 -4.90 -39.53
CA LYS A 873 38.13 -5.52 -40.74
C LYS A 873 39.24 -6.14 -41.59
N ASN A 874 40.31 -5.40 -41.87
CA ASN A 874 41.46 -5.91 -42.63
C ASN A 874 42.16 -7.09 -41.93
N LEU A 875 42.18 -7.10 -40.59
CA LEU A 875 42.68 -8.24 -39.83
C LEU A 875 41.74 -9.44 -39.99
N ILE A 876 40.44 -9.27 -39.77
CA ILE A 876 39.42 -10.31 -39.94
C ILE A 876 39.46 -10.86 -41.38
N GLU A 877 39.50 -10.01 -42.40
CA GLU A 877 39.57 -10.39 -43.82
C GLU A 877 40.77 -11.27 -44.16
N ARG A 878 41.92 -11.09 -43.47
CA ARG A 878 43.09 -11.97 -43.66
C ARG A 878 42.88 -13.39 -43.14
N TYR A 879 41.90 -13.57 -42.25
CA TYR A 879 41.49 -14.87 -41.73
C TYR A 879 40.16 -15.34 -42.33
N LEU A 880 39.59 -14.63 -43.32
CA LEU A 880 38.45 -15.11 -44.11
C LEU A 880 38.92 -16.03 -45.25
N PRO A 881 38.03 -16.87 -45.81
CA PRO A 881 38.40 -17.79 -46.88
C PRO A 881 38.79 -16.99 -48.13
N VAL A 882 40.01 -17.19 -48.63
CA VAL A 882 40.47 -16.55 -49.86
C VAL A 882 39.84 -17.28 -51.04
N ARG A 883 38.95 -16.60 -51.77
CA ARG A 883 38.28 -17.17 -52.94
C ARG A 883 38.87 -16.60 -54.23
N SER A 884 39.05 -17.46 -55.22
CA SER A 884 39.48 -17.05 -56.56
C SER A 884 38.61 -17.70 -57.63
N ARG A 885 38.47 -17.04 -58.79
CA ARG A 885 37.84 -17.68 -59.95
C ARG A 885 38.73 -18.72 -60.60
N ALA A 886 40.04 -18.66 -60.33
CA ALA A 886 41.02 -19.58 -60.88
C ALA A 886 41.13 -20.89 -60.09
N ALA A 887 40.71 -20.90 -58.82
CA ALA A 887 40.71 -22.06 -57.94
C ALA A 887 39.67 -21.87 -56.83
N VAL A 888 38.93 -22.92 -56.50
CA VAL A 888 37.95 -22.96 -55.41
C VAL A 888 38.18 -24.25 -54.63
N VAL A 889 38.16 -24.17 -53.31
CA VAL A 889 38.16 -25.31 -52.40
C VAL A 889 36.98 -25.12 -51.43
N GLU A 890 36.32 -26.22 -51.08
CA GLU A 890 35.18 -26.30 -50.18
C GLU A 890 35.40 -27.49 -49.26
N THR A 891 35.15 -27.32 -47.96
CA THR A 891 35.33 -28.36 -46.95
C THR A 891 34.12 -28.52 -46.06
N GLN A 892 33.75 -29.77 -45.78
CA GLN A 892 32.67 -30.11 -44.87
C GLN A 892 33.12 -31.26 -43.96
N TYR A 893 32.95 -31.11 -42.65
CA TYR A 893 33.26 -32.15 -41.67
C TYR A 893 31.99 -32.60 -40.96
N GLU A 894 31.68 -33.90 -41.05
CA GLU A 894 30.52 -34.50 -40.36
C GLU A 894 30.78 -35.98 -40.08
N ASN A 895 30.43 -36.47 -38.89
CA ASN A 895 30.57 -37.89 -38.50
C ASN A 895 31.98 -38.47 -38.72
N ASP A 896 33.02 -37.76 -38.25
CA ASP A 896 34.44 -38.10 -38.43
C ASP A 896 34.91 -38.22 -39.89
N LYS A 897 34.22 -37.51 -40.80
CA LYS A 897 34.55 -37.48 -42.22
C LYS A 897 34.73 -36.06 -42.70
N LEU A 898 35.90 -35.77 -43.24
CA LEU A 898 36.20 -34.55 -43.97
C LEU A 898 35.96 -34.78 -45.45
N VAL A 899 35.03 -34.04 -46.03
CA VAL A 899 34.82 -33.93 -47.48
C VAL A 899 35.52 -32.67 -47.95
N ILE A 900 36.43 -32.82 -48.91
CA ILE A 900 37.11 -31.70 -49.59
C ILE A 900 36.70 -31.74 -51.05
N SER A 901 36.11 -30.69 -51.57
CA SER A 901 35.70 -30.56 -52.97
C SER A 901 36.11 -29.21 -53.53
N GLY A 902 36.16 -29.09 -54.86
CA GLY A 902 36.50 -27.82 -55.46
C GLY A 902 36.78 -27.91 -56.96
N ALA A 903 37.26 -26.79 -57.51
CA ALA A 903 37.52 -26.63 -58.92
C ALA A 903 38.74 -25.75 -59.18
N VAL A 904 39.61 -26.13 -60.10
CA VAL A 904 40.69 -25.28 -60.63
C VAL A 904 40.43 -24.94 -62.11
N GLN A 905 40.69 -23.71 -62.50
CA GLN A 905 40.48 -23.22 -63.86
C GLN A 905 41.65 -23.62 -64.76
N LYS A 906 41.38 -24.53 -65.70
CA LYS A 906 42.40 -25.03 -66.62
C LYS A 906 42.35 -24.37 -67.98
N THR A 907 43.53 -24.07 -68.54
CA THR A 907 43.68 -23.64 -69.94
C THR A 907 43.84 -24.82 -70.91
N ILE A 908 44.23 -26.00 -70.40
CA ILE A 908 44.44 -27.23 -71.16
C ILE A 908 43.82 -28.40 -70.37
N ALA A 909 43.06 -29.26 -71.04
CA ALA A 909 42.34 -30.36 -70.39
C ALA A 909 43.26 -31.56 -70.08
N PHE A 910 43.91 -31.56 -68.92
CA PHE A 910 44.68 -32.70 -68.38
C PHE A 910 44.53 -32.80 -66.86
N ARG A 911 44.87 -33.95 -66.27
CA ARG A 911 44.78 -34.18 -64.82
C ARG A 911 46.06 -33.72 -64.12
N GLU A 912 45.90 -33.04 -63.00
CA GLU A 912 46.98 -32.55 -62.14
C GLU A 912 46.82 -33.13 -60.74
N ASP A 913 47.95 -33.26 -60.05
CA ASP A 913 47.98 -33.55 -58.63
C ASP A 913 47.90 -32.20 -57.89
N LEU A 914 46.95 -32.09 -56.97
CA LEU A 914 46.68 -30.91 -56.15
C LEU A 914 46.98 -31.24 -54.69
N PHE A 915 47.36 -30.25 -53.91
CA PHE A 915 47.63 -30.43 -52.48
C PHE A 915 46.76 -29.47 -51.69
N VAL A 916 46.02 -30.01 -50.73
CA VAL A 916 45.27 -29.23 -49.76
C VAL A 916 45.92 -29.40 -48.40
N ASP A 917 46.50 -28.33 -47.91
CA ASP A 917 47.15 -28.27 -46.60
C ASP A 917 46.11 -27.88 -45.55
N ILE A 918 46.00 -28.66 -44.48
CA ILE A 918 45.12 -28.40 -43.34
C ILE A 918 45.95 -27.80 -42.21
N PHE A 919 45.55 -26.63 -41.75
CA PHE A 919 46.12 -25.95 -40.60
C PHE A 919 45.12 -25.95 -39.44
N ASN A 920 45.62 -26.10 -38.21
CA ASN A 920 44.82 -25.87 -37.00
C ASN A 920 44.72 -24.36 -36.69
N GLN A 921 43.95 -24.00 -35.66
CA GLN A 921 43.82 -22.63 -35.16
C GLN A 921 45.16 -21.96 -34.76
N ARG A 922 46.24 -22.73 -34.54
CA ARG A 922 47.57 -22.21 -34.20
C ARG A 922 48.41 -21.87 -35.44
N GLY A 923 47.91 -22.19 -36.63
CA GLY A 923 48.67 -22.08 -37.89
C GLY A 923 49.69 -23.19 -38.09
N ASP A 924 49.66 -24.25 -37.27
CA ASP A 924 50.48 -25.43 -37.48
C ASP A 924 49.87 -26.29 -38.59
N LEU A 925 50.70 -26.74 -39.52
CA LEU A 925 50.29 -27.71 -40.53
C LEU A 925 49.97 -29.05 -39.84
N VAL A 926 48.70 -29.41 -39.82
CA VAL A 926 48.19 -30.65 -39.24
C VAL A 926 48.34 -31.79 -40.24
N GLU A 927 48.02 -31.52 -41.49
CA GLU A 927 47.99 -32.53 -42.55
C GLU A 927 48.13 -31.90 -43.94
N SER A 928 48.66 -32.66 -44.89
CA SER A 928 48.67 -32.28 -46.31
C SER A 928 48.04 -33.41 -47.12
N ILE A 929 46.99 -33.08 -47.87
CA ILE A 929 46.15 -34.04 -48.57
C ILE A 929 46.43 -33.92 -50.06
N ALA A 930 46.92 -35.01 -50.65
CA ALA A 930 47.15 -35.10 -52.07
C ALA A 930 45.85 -35.49 -52.79
N LEU A 931 45.27 -34.54 -53.52
CA LEU A 931 44.08 -34.70 -54.34
C LEU A 931 44.46 -34.86 -55.81
N LYS A 932 43.56 -35.44 -56.61
CA LYS A 932 43.71 -35.49 -58.06
C LYS A 932 42.46 -34.97 -58.74
N ASP A 933 42.60 -33.96 -59.58
CA ASP A 933 41.47 -33.43 -60.31
C ASP A 933 41.12 -34.25 -61.57
N ASN A 934 39.96 -33.93 -62.14
CA ASN A 934 39.55 -34.43 -63.44
C ASN A 934 40.06 -33.52 -64.58
N SER A 935 39.85 -33.94 -65.82
CA SER A 935 40.28 -33.20 -67.02
C SER A 935 39.62 -31.82 -67.19
N SER A 936 38.61 -31.50 -66.39
CA SER A 936 37.93 -30.20 -66.33
C SER A 936 38.32 -29.38 -65.09
N GLY A 937 39.21 -29.91 -64.24
CA GLY A 937 39.69 -29.26 -63.02
C GLY A 937 38.84 -29.42 -61.78
N LEU A 938 37.79 -30.26 -61.78
CA LEU A 938 37.03 -30.56 -60.57
C LEU A 938 37.70 -31.66 -59.76
N PHE A 939 37.71 -31.51 -58.44
CA PHE A 939 38.19 -32.51 -57.48
C PHE A 939 37.20 -32.70 -56.33
N SER A 940 37.17 -33.90 -55.78
CA SER A 940 36.43 -34.21 -54.56
C SER A 940 37.03 -35.46 -53.91
N GLU A 941 37.29 -35.39 -52.61
CA GLU A 941 37.81 -36.50 -51.82
C GLU A 941 37.16 -36.51 -50.45
N MET A 942 36.96 -37.70 -49.90
CA MET A 942 36.40 -37.91 -48.58
C MET A 942 37.41 -38.67 -47.74
N LEU A 943 37.80 -38.10 -46.61
CA LEU A 943 38.73 -38.69 -45.67
C LEU A 943 38.00 -39.01 -44.38
N SER A 944 38.08 -40.27 -43.94
CA SER A 944 37.58 -40.68 -42.62
C SER A 944 38.73 -40.60 -41.63
N LYS A 945 38.87 -39.46 -40.97
CA LYS A 945 39.93 -39.21 -40.00
C LYS A 945 39.40 -38.31 -38.89
N PRO A 946 39.64 -38.68 -37.61
CA PRO A 946 39.25 -37.83 -36.49
C PRO A 946 40.19 -36.63 -36.38
N PHE A 947 39.60 -35.46 -36.18
CA PHE A 947 40.28 -34.23 -35.79
C PHE A 947 39.91 -33.89 -34.34
N ASP A 948 40.75 -33.12 -33.65
CA ASP A 948 40.40 -32.60 -32.33
C ASP A 948 39.32 -31.52 -32.48
N SER A 949 38.52 -31.28 -31.44
CA SER A 949 37.49 -30.22 -31.45
C SER A 949 38.13 -28.86 -31.78
N GLY A 950 37.57 -28.14 -32.76
CA GLY A 950 38.06 -26.84 -33.18
C GLY A 950 37.85 -26.52 -34.66
N VAL A 951 38.28 -25.32 -35.05
CA VAL A 951 38.18 -24.82 -36.44
C VAL A 951 39.50 -25.07 -37.19
N TYR A 952 39.40 -25.59 -38.40
CA TYR A 952 40.54 -25.89 -39.26
C TYR A 952 40.46 -25.13 -40.58
N VAL A 953 41.63 -24.83 -41.14
CA VAL A 953 41.78 -24.15 -42.43
C VAL A 953 42.30 -25.12 -43.47
N ALA A 954 41.54 -25.34 -44.53
CA ALA A 954 41.98 -26.08 -45.70
C ALA A 954 42.48 -25.10 -46.77
N GLN A 955 43.75 -25.22 -47.15
CA GLN A 955 44.42 -24.33 -48.08
C GLN A 955 44.83 -25.09 -49.34
N LEU A 956 44.31 -24.67 -50.50
CA LEU A 956 44.75 -25.11 -51.81
C LEU A 956 45.67 -24.06 -52.43
N GLN A 957 46.89 -24.44 -52.77
CA GLN A 957 47.78 -23.63 -53.58
C GLN A 957 47.75 -24.11 -55.04
N TYR A 958 47.28 -23.27 -55.97
CA TYR A 958 47.23 -23.56 -57.40
C TYR A 958 47.93 -22.45 -58.20
N HIS A 959 49.08 -22.79 -58.79
CA HIS A 959 49.98 -21.83 -59.46
C HIS A 959 50.36 -20.64 -58.56
N ASP A 960 49.94 -19.44 -58.95
CA ASP A 960 50.16 -18.16 -58.27
C ASP A 960 49.01 -17.77 -57.32
N VAL A 961 47.98 -18.62 -57.21
CA VAL A 961 46.79 -18.37 -56.40
C VAL A 961 46.76 -19.34 -55.22
N THR A 962 46.51 -18.78 -54.04
CA THR A 962 46.18 -19.54 -52.84
C THR A 962 44.70 -19.32 -52.53
N VAL A 963 43.95 -20.39 -52.34
CA VAL A 963 42.56 -20.33 -51.88
C VAL A 963 42.37 -21.16 -50.64
N THR A 964 41.48 -20.72 -49.76
CA THR A 964 41.24 -21.35 -48.46
C THR A 964 39.75 -21.56 -48.22
N ASP A 965 39.42 -22.57 -47.42
CA ASP A 965 38.09 -22.76 -46.84
C ASP A 965 38.19 -23.31 -45.41
N PHE A 966 37.12 -23.22 -44.63
CA PHE A 966 37.09 -23.63 -43.24
C PHE A 966 36.15 -24.80 -42.99
N PHE A 967 36.47 -25.62 -41.99
CA PHE A 967 35.54 -26.60 -41.44
C PHE A 967 35.64 -26.64 -39.92
N ASN A 968 34.50 -26.88 -39.27
CA ASN A 968 34.40 -26.98 -37.82
C ASN A 968 34.25 -28.44 -37.39
N VAL A 969 34.97 -28.82 -36.36
CA VAL A 969 34.91 -30.14 -35.70
C VAL A 969 34.28 -29.91 -34.33
N ARG A 970 33.03 -30.35 -34.18
CA ARG A 970 32.27 -30.29 -32.92
C ARG A 970 32.58 -31.44 -31.99
#